data_AF-A0A803M3J4-F1
#
_entry.id   AF-A0A803M3J4-F1
#
_cell.length_a   1.000
_cell.length_b   1.000
_cell.length_c   1.000
_cell.angle_alpha   90.00
_cell.angle_beta   90.00
_cell.angle_gamma   90.00
#
_symmetry.space_group_name_H-M   'P 1'
#
loop_
_entity.id
_entity.type
_entity.pdbx_description
1 polymer ?
#
loop_
_entity_poly.entity_id
_entity_poly.type
_entity_poly.pdbx_seq_one_letter_code
_entity_poly.pdbx_strand_id
1 'polypeptide(L)'
;MMEEEGAGSIAASFNLPRMALRTGGVLSLLVYLSLPSLREKGYLPPQDHKLDEPLPELPPLKVRDLPLQLLHELLETVVHQFKTSQGVICNSFEELEDSSIAQVHQILSIPIFPIGPLHKHSPTSDTNYWAQYKTSITWLNHQAPKSVLYVSFGSVEAIDKADFLELASGLLESKVPFLWVVRPGMIQGTNAYDSLPEGYLKMVGERGHIVTWAPQLEVLSHPAVGSFWTHNGWNSTLESICEGVPMLCQPINTDQYTNARLVSDGWKIGLKLEKRVKREEIVRSISKLMLEDGGEMKSRITSLKEKATLCVKEVSSAAPPQEEEEEAASFQTEQLARSEHHHCRRNYVCGVPDNENELMTGIFTMTQYIPSLKPCNTTSSSCQHASKVHETVFFIAAYLMALATGGYKPCLESFGGDQFDDNNPNERKQKMSFFNWWNIAVCSGLFVGVTLIVYIQENVSWGIGFIVLTITMIVTVLVFVLGRPFYRYSTALGSPLTPLVQVLVAAIAKINLPYPSNPSLLHEANGSNKLQRRLLGHTNRLSCNNRKKNESNGVAKKKQSPWRLATVTQVEELKLIVTMIPIWLTSLVFGIGNALGPTFFIKQGSVMNRKIFNHFEIPAASMAILSAIGMTASLAFYDKVLLPYLRRVTGNERGINILTRIGIGMVTLTITMVVSALVERVRLNAFLQGKTIHVYWLVPQVLMSGIGDGFSLVGLQEYFYEQVPDSMRSLGMAFYLSVNDIGSFLMSFVITIVDYVTGMNGGKKWIGKDVNDSRLEYFYWLFMVVFVLNLCVFVMLAKNYRYKNVKIGDIYDDEKRVELASV
;
A
#
# COMPACT_ATOMS: atom_id res chain seq x y z
N MET A 1 33.33 -2.58 12.14
CA MET A 1 33.33 -3.08 10.75
C MET A 1 31.96 -3.70 10.47
N MET A 2 30.97 -2.88 10.15
CA MET A 2 29.82 -3.31 9.36
C MET A 2 30.07 -2.67 8.01
N GLU A 3 30.40 -3.46 6.99
CA GLU A 3 30.38 -2.96 5.61
C GLU A 3 28.92 -2.68 5.27
N GLU A 4 28.54 -1.41 5.19
CA GLU A 4 27.24 -1.00 4.72
C GLU A 4 27.07 -1.45 3.26
N GLU A 5 26.16 -2.40 3.02
CA GLU A 5 25.70 -2.77 1.68
C GLU A 5 24.91 -1.60 1.04
N GLY A 6 25.64 -0.59 0.55
CA GLY A 6 25.07 0.51 -0.23
C GLY A 6 24.77 0.10 -1.68
N ALA A 7 24.00 0.93 -2.40
CA ALA A 7 23.69 0.70 -3.81
C ALA A 7 24.93 0.46 -4.70
N GLY A 8 26.10 1.00 -4.30
CA GLY A 8 27.38 0.77 -4.94
C GLY A 8 27.93 -0.66 -4.83
N SER A 9 27.78 -1.34 -3.68
CA SER A 9 28.23 -2.73 -3.53
C SER A 9 27.33 -3.69 -4.31
N ILE A 10 26.03 -3.38 -4.36
CA ILE A 10 25.05 -4.11 -5.15
C ILE A 10 25.38 -3.98 -6.64
N ALA A 11 25.56 -2.77 -7.17
CA ALA A 11 25.91 -2.57 -8.57
C ALA A 11 27.24 -3.25 -8.95
N ALA A 12 28.24 -3.22 -8.06
CA ALA A 12 29.50 -3.92 -8.24
C ALA A 12 29.34 -5.45 -8.28
N SER A 13 28.48 -6.03 -7.43
CA SER A 13 28.20 -7.48 -7.42
C SER A 13 27.56 -7.99 -8.72
N PHE A 14 26.85 -7.12 -9.44
CA PHE A 14 26.23 -7.41 -10.73
C PHE A 14 27.04 -6.88 -11.94
N ASN A 15 28.24 -6.33 -11.70
CA ASN A 15 29.11 -5.74 -12.73
C ASN A 15 28.41 -4.68 -13.61
N LEU A 16 27.55 -3.85 -12.99
CA LEU A 16 26.77 -2.83 -13.69
C LEU A 16 27.46 -1.45 -13.66
N PRO A 17 27.37 -0.66 -14.75
CA PRO A 17 27.85 0.72 -14.77
C PRO A 17 27.02 1.58 -13.80
N ARG A 18 27.70 2.50 -13.11
CA ARG A 18 27.08 3.34 -12.07
C ARG A 18 27.23 4.81 -12.41
N MET A 19 26.10 5.48 -12.57
CA MET A 19 26.02 6.95 -12.63
C MET A 19 25.36 7.49 -11.35
N ALA A 20 25.90 8.58 -10.80
CA ALA A 20 25.33 9.23 -9.64
C ALA A 20 24.45 10.41 -10.06
N LEU A 21 23.19 10.44 -9.62
CA LEU A 21 22.29 11.56 -9.88
C LEU A 21 22.29 12.55 -8.71
N ARG A 22 22.65 13.80 -8.98
CA ARG A 22 22.54 14.93 -8.05
C ARG A 22 21.35 15.80 -8.42
N THR A 23 20.35 15.80 -7.53
CA THR A 23 19.11 16.58 -7.68
C THR A 23 19.18 18.00 -7.10
N GLY A 24 20.25 18.36 -6.41
CA GLY A 24 20.51 19.73 -5.93
C GLY A 24 21.62 20.42 -6.72
N GLY A 25 21.96 21.66 -6.37
CA GLY A 25 22.94 22.46 -7.11
C GLY A 25 24.34 21.88 -7.07
N VAL A 26 25.12 22.11 -8.12
CA VAL A 26 26.50 21.62 -8.23
C VAL A 26 27.38 22.23 -7.15
N LEU A 27 27.17 23.50 -6.78
CA LEU A 27 27.91 24.11 -5.67
C LEU A 27 27.70 23.38 -4.34
N SER A 28 26.49 22.86 -4.08
CA SER A 28 26.25 22.08 -2.85
C SER A 28 27.03 20.77 -2.83
N LEU A 29 27.21 20.12 -4.00
CA LEU A 29 28.07 18.94 -4.13
C LEU A 29 29.55 19.31 -3.99
N LEU A 30 29.96 20.48 -4.49
CA LEU A 30 31.32 20.98 -4.30
C LEU A 30 31.64 21.25 -2.82
N VAL A 31 30.69 21.81 -2.07
CA VAL A 31 30.77 21.93 -0.59
C VAL A 31 30.93 20.54 0.01
N TYR A 32 30.04 19.60 -0.36
CA TYR A 32 30.19 18.14 -0.32
C TYR A 32 31.62 17.63 -0.21
N LEU A 33 32.28 17.75 -1.34
CA LEU A 33 33.58 17.18 -1.63
C LEU A 33 34.73 17.92 -0.92
N SER A 34 34.53 19.21 -0.62
CA SER A 34 35.52 20.07 0.01
C SER A 34 35.52 20.00 1.55
N LEU A 35 34.53 19.38 2.18
CA LEU A 35 34.42 19.30 3.64
C LEU A 35 35.66 18.77 4.37
N PRO A 36 36.35 17.70 3.90
CA PRO A 36 37.59 17.26 4.53
C PRO A 36 38.66 18.36 4.53
N SER A 37 38.85 19.05 3.41
CA SER A 37 39.81 20.16 3.30
C SER A 37 39.41 21.36 4.17
N LEU A 38 38.12 21.66 4.27
CA LEU A 38 37.61 22.73 5.15
C LEU A 38 37.84 22.43 6.64
N ARG A 39 37.79 21.15 7.06
CA ARG A 39 38.17 20.73 8.41
C ARG A 39 39.66 20.90 8.67
N GLU A 40 40.51 20.46 7.74
CA GLU A 40 41.97 20.61 7.85
C GLU A 40 42.40 22.07 7.98
N LYS A 41 41.71 22.97 7.27
CA LYS A 41 41.95 24.42 7.32
C LYS A 41 41.33 25.11 8.54
N GLY A 42 40.62 24.37 9.40
CA GLY A 42 40.08 24.90 10.66
C GLY A 42 38.79 25.71 10.53
N TYR A 43 38.06 25.60 9.42
CA TYR A 43 36.74 26.23 9.26
C TYR A 43 35.62 25.46 10.00
N LEU A 44 35.85 24.19 10.34
CA LEU A 44 34.91 23.31 11.02
C LEU A 44 35.53 22.69 12.29
N PRO A 45 34.81 22.65 13.44
CA PRO A 45 33.50 23.27 13.67
C PRO A 45 33.61 24.81 13.68
N PRO A 46 32.61 25.53 13.17
CA PRO A 46 32.68 26.97 13.04
C PRO A 46 32.63 27.64 14.42
N GLN A 47 33.45 28.66 14.59
CA GLN A 47 33.45 29.51 15.78
C GLN A 47 32.55 30.72 15.52
N ASP A 48 31.76 31.15 16.50
CA ASP A 48 30.74 32.21 16.33
C ASP A 48 31.31 33.51 15.73
N HIS A 49 32.55 33.87 16.08
CA HIS A 49 33.22 35.07 15.57
C HIS A 49 33.72 34.96 14.13
N LYS A 50 33.80 33.75 13.56
CA LYS A 50 34.28 33.47 12.19
C LYS A 50 33.16 33.19 11.19
N LEU A 51 31.89 33.21 11.63
CA LEU A 51 30.74 32.89 10.80
C LEU A 51 30.57 33.80 9.58
N ASP A 52 31.11 35.02 9.63
CA ASP A 52 31.05 35.99 8.53
C ASP A 52 32.27 35.97 7.60
N GLU A 53 33.29 35.17 7.90
CA GLU A 53 34.49 35.07 7.07
C GLU A 53 34.13 34.48 5.69
N PRO A 54 34.65 35.06 4.59
CA PRO A 54 34.47 34.49 3.26
C PRO A 54 35.22 33.17 3.14
N LEU A 55 34.73 32.26 2.30
CA LEU A 55 35.41 31.02 1.93
C LEU A 55 36.05 31.21 0.53
N PRO A 56 37.35 31.52 0.44
CA PRO A 56 38.00 31.79 -0.84
C PRO A 56 37.99 30.58 -1.77
N GLU A 57 37.94 29.36 -1.22
CA GLU A 57 37.85 28.13 -2.00
C GLU A 57 36.47 27.91 -2.62
N LEU A 58 35.43 28.56 -2.10
CA LEU A 58 34.04 28.36 -2.50
C LEU A 58 33.29 29.71 -2.61
N PRO A 59 33.72 30.64 -3.48
CA PRO A 59 33.02 31.92 -3.63
C PRO A 59 31.62 31.70 -4.21
N PRO A 60 30.58 32.45 -3.78
CA PRO A 60 30.58 33.56 -2.82
C PRO A 60 30.22 33.16 -1.38
N LEU A 61 30.49 31.92 -0.96
CA LEU A 61 30.07 31.40 0.35
C LEU A 61 30.86 32.00 1.51
N LYS A 62 30.21 32.08 2.67
CA LYS A 62 30.82 32.34 3.98
C LYS A 62 30.77 31.09 4.84
N VAL A 63 31.53 31.07 5.94
CA VAL A 63 31.53 29.95 6.90
C VAL A 63 30.12 29.60 7.41
N ARG A 64 29.26 30.60 7.65
CA ARG A 64 27.85 30.38 8.06
C ARG A 64 26.97 29.71 7.02
N ASP A 65 27.36 29.73 5.75
CA ASP A 65 26.57 29.18 4.66
C ASP A 65 26.83 27.67 4.45
N LEU A 66 27.74 27.09 5.25
CA LEU A 66 28.03 25.66 5.26
C LEU A 66 26.89 24.86 5.91
N PRO A 67 26.64 23.60 5.48
CA PRO A 67 25.59 22.75 6.02
C PRO A 67 26.02 22.11 7.36
N LEU A 68 26.01 22.91 8.43
CA LEU A 68 26.57 22.59 9.76
C LEU A 68 25.80 21.52 10.55
N GLN A 69 24.58 21.17 10.15
CA GLN A 69 23.67 20.30 10.91
C GLN A 69 23.56 18.87 10.34
N LEU A 70 24.27 18.57 9.24
CA LEU A 70 24.21 17.24 8.62
C LEU A 70 25.10 16.25 9.39
N LEU A 71 24.56 15.07 9.70
CA LEU A 71 25.26 13.99 10.38
C LEU A 71 26.53 13.63 9.60
N HIS A 72 27.71 13.76 10.22
CA HIS A 72 29.01 13.56 9.58
C HIS A 72 29.15 12.19 8.88
N GLU A 73 28.56 11.14 9.45
CA GLU A 73 28.60 9.77 8.91
C GLU A 73 27.87 9.66 7.55
N LEU A 74 26.69 10.26 7.40
CA LEU A 74 25.90 10.20 6.16
C LEU A 74 26.65 10.86 4.98
N LEU A 75 27.45 11.88 5.29
CA LEU A 75 28.09 12.72 4.29
C LEU A 75 29.34 12.09 3.70
N GLU A 76 30.10 11.36 4.52
CA GLU A 76 31.23 10.56 4.07
C GLU A 76 30.76 9.44 3.14
N THR A 77 29.65 8.77 3.47
CA THR A 77 29.04 7.76 2.59
C THR A 77 28.60 8.37 1.26
N VAL A 78 27.94 9.54 1.26
CA VAL A 78 27.53 10.22 0.03
C VAL A 78 28.73 10.58 -0.85
N VAL A 79 29.75 11.21 -0.27
CA VAL A 79 30.99 11.57 -1.00
C VAL A 79 31.67 10.33 -1.58
N HIS A 80 31.73 9.24 -0.80
CA HIS A 80 32.29 7.97 -1.27
C HIS A 80 31.51 7.39 -2.47
N GLN A 81 30.18 7.46 -2.46
CA GLN A 81 29.35 7.00 -3.58
C GLN A 81 29.58 7.82 -4.86
N PHE A 82 29.74 9.14 -4.77
CA PHE A 82 30.06 9.99 -5.92
C PHE A 82 31.46 9.70 -6.47
N LYS A 83 32.48 9.58 -5.61
CA LYS A 83 33.87 9.29 -6.02
C LYS A 83 34.03 7.95 -6.72
N THR A 84 33.17 6.98 -6.41
CA THR A 84 33.27 5.64 -6.97
C THR A 84 32.38 5.46 -8.21
N SER A 85 31.56 6.47 -8.57
CA SER A 85 30.73 6.45 -9.78
C SER A 85 31.54 6.68 -11.06
N GLN A 86 31.01 6.26 -12.21
CA GLN A 86 31.63 6.45 -13.53
C GLN A 86 31.26 7.79 -14.17
N GLY A 87 30.29 8.51 -13.60
CA GLY A 87 29.85 9.82 -14.07
C GLY A 87 28.75 10.39 -13.19
N VAL A 88 28.62 11.71 -13.18
CA VAL A 88 27.66 12.43 -12.33
C VAL A 88 26.65 13.17 -13.20
N ILE A 89 25.38 12.85 -13.06
CA ILE A 89 24.27 13.57 -13.68
C ILE A 89 23.81 14.66 -12.72
N CYS A 90 23.75 15.91 -13.17
CA CYS A 90 23.32 17.04 -12.36
C CYS A 90 22.05 17.67 -12.93
N ASN A 91 21.10 18.01 -12.06
CA ASN A 91 19.98 18.88 -12.41
C ASN A 91 20.45 20.34 -12.43
N SER A 92 21.32 20.70 -13.37
CA SER A 92 21.83 22.06 -13.60
C SER A 92 22.27 22.19 -15.06
N PHE A 93 22.63 23.39 -15.51
CA PHE A 93 23.18 23.65 -16.86
C PHE A 93 24.48 24.44 -16.78
N GLU A 94 25.31 24.33 -17.80
CA GLU A 94 26.69 24.82 -17.79
C GLU A 94 26.77 26.33 -17.52
N GLU A 95 25.93 27.14 -18.18
CA GLU A 95 25.94 28.59 -18.02
C GLU A 95 25.42 29.10 -16.67
N LEU A 96 24.85 28.22 -15.84
CA LEU A 96 24.38 28.55 -14.48
C LEU A 96 25.47 28.33 -13.42
N GLU A 97 26.24 27.25 -13.56
CA GLU A 97 27.18 26.75 -12.55
C GLU A 97 28.55 26.33 -13.12
N ASP A 98 28.99 26.91 -14.24
CA ASP A 98 30.24 26.64 -14.96
C ASP A 98 31.46 26.42 -14.04
N SER A 99 31.71 27.37 -13.13
CA SER A 99 32.82 27.34 -12.20
C SER A 99 32.72 26.20 -11.20
N SER A 100 31.51 25.87 -10.75
CA SER A 100 31.29 24.76 -9.81
C SER A 100 31.44 23.42 -10.51
N ILE A 101 30.94 23.29 -11.74
CA ILE A 101 31.09 22.08 -12.57
C ILE A 101 32.57 21.81 -12.85
N ALA A 102 33.33 22.83 -13.25
CA ALA A 102 34.76 22.70 -13.49
C ALA A 102 35.52 22.21 -12.25
N GLN A 103 35.21 22.75 -11.07
CA GLN A 103 35.86 22.35 -9.82
C GLN A 103 35.47 20.93 -9.38
N VAL A 104 34.19 20.55 -9.49
CA VAL A 104 33.77 19.18 -9.18
C VAL A 104 34.43 18.18 -10.15
N HIS A 105 34.58 18.54 -11.42
CA HIS A 105 35.26 17.70 -12.42
C HIS A 105 36.73 17.52 -12.07
N GLN A 106 37.41 18.58 -11.59
CA GLN A 106 38.79 18.50 -11.11
C GLN A 106 38.94 17.60 -9.87
N ILE A 107 37.98 17.60 -8.95
CA ILE A 107 38.06 16.81 -7.72
C ILE A 107 37.73 15.32 -7.97
N LEU A 108 36.73 15.04 -8.80
CA LEU A 108 36.27 13.66 -9.03
C LEU A 108 36.98 12.97 -10.20
N SER A 109 37.53 13.71 -11.16
CA SER A 109 38.14 13.17 -12.39
C SER A 109 37.22 12.23 -13.18
N ILE A 110 35.90 12.45 -13.10
CA ILE A 110 34.87 11.70 -13.83
C ILE A 110 33.96 12.68 -14.59
N PRO A 111 33.33 12.25 -15.70
CA PRO A 111 32.46 13.12 -16.48
C PRO A 111 31.25 13.61 -15.68
N ILE A 112 30.93 14.90 -15.86
CA ILE A 112 29.75 15.55 -15.28
C ILE A 112 28.79 15.92 -16.40
N PHE A 113 27.55 15.52 -16.26
CA PHE A 113 26.48 15.73 -17.23
C PHE A 113 25.44 16.69 -16.64
N PRO A 114 25.56 18.00 -16.88
CA PRO A 114 24.57 18.99 -16.47
C PRO A 114 23.36 18.94 -17.43
N ILE A 115 22.37 18.11 -17.13
CA ILE A 115 21.18 17.86 -17.98
C ILE A 115 19.93 18.60 -17.50
N GLY A 116 20.09 19.57 -16.61
CA GLY A 116 19.00 20.39 -16.10
C GLY A 116 18.65 21.54 -17.07
N PRO A 117 17.50 22.20 -16.87
CA PRO A 117 16.54 22.01 -15.78
C PRO A 117 15.61 20.81 -16.04
N LEU A 118 15.67 19.78 -15.18
CA LEU A 118 14.95 18.51 -15.41
C LEU A 118 13.42 18.67 -15.57
N HIS A 119 12.83 19.67 -14.91
CA HIS A 119 11.40 19.97 -15.00
C HIS A 119 10.94 20.49 -16.37
N LYS A 120 11.87 20.85 -17.27
CA LYS A 120 11.58 21.22 -18.67
C LYS A 120 11.70 20.03 -19.63
N HIS A 121 12.44 18.98 -19.25
CA HIS A 121 12.68 17.78 -20.07
C HIS A 121 11.65 16.68 -19.84
N SER A 122 10.99 16.66 -18.68
CA SER A 122 9.93 15.72 -18.33
C SER A 122 8.67 16.53 -17.96
N PRO A 123 7.60 16.52 -18.77
CA PRO A 123 6.33 17.12 -18.37
C PRO A 123 5.84 16.38 -17.14
N THR A 124 5.69 17.11 -16.04
CA THR A 124 5.31 16.55 -14.74
C THR A 124 4.06 15.70 -14.84
N SER A 125 4.19 14.38 -14.65
CA SER A 125 3.09 13.51 -14.30
C SER A 125 2.55 13.91 -12.92
N ASP A 126 1.22 13.91 -12.73
CA ASP A 126 0.47 14.40 -11.55
C ASP A 126 0.82 13.66 -10.24
N THR A 127 2.06 13.84 -9.76
CA THR A 127 2.63 13.19 -8.57
C THR A 127 2.53 14.06 -7.32
N ASN A 128 1.59 15.02 -7.32
CA ASN A 128 1.35 15.86 -6.15
C ASN A 128 0.57 15.06 -5.09
N TYR A 129 1.22 14.84 -3.93
CA TYR A 129 0.61 14.23 -2.73
C TYR A 129 -0.64 14.97 -2.21
N TRP A 130 -0.89 16.19 -2.69
CA TRP A 130 -1.99 17.05 -2.31
C TRP A 130 -2.79 17.43 -3.55
N ALA A 131 -4.13 17.31 -3.46
CA ALA A 131 -5.02 17.69 -4.56
C ALA A 131 -4.70 19.09 -5.07
N GLN A 132 -4.45 19.22 -6.37
CA GLN A 132 -4.18 20.50 -7.01
C GLN A 132 -5.49 21.31 -7.07
N TYR A 133 -5.65 22.26 -6.17
CA TYR A 133 -6.78 23.17 -6.21
C TYR A 133 -6.53 24.24 -7.28
N LYS A 134 -7.31 24.24 -8.36
CA LYS A 134 -7.28 25.28 -9.43
C LYS A 134 -7.71 26.68 -8.94
N THR A 135 -7.98 26.84 -7.65
CA THR A 135 -8.35 28.12 -7.02
C THR A 135 -7.21 29.13 -7.08
N SER A 136 -5.95 28.70 -6.98
CA SER A 136 -4.78 29.57 -7.05
C SER A 136 -4.67 30.31 -8.38
N ILE A 137 -4.79 29.59 -9.50
CA ILE A 137 -4.75 30.17 -10.84
C ILE A 137 -5.95 31.07 -11.08
N THR A 138 -7.14 30.65 -10.64
CA THR A 138 -8.36 31.46 -10.75
C THR A 138 -8.22 32.80 -10.01
N TRP A 139 -7.62 32.81 -8.82
CA TRP A 139 -7.36 34.03 -8.07
C TRP A 139 -6.30 34.90 -8.75
N LEU A 140 -5.21 34.30 -9.27
CA LEU A 140 -4.14 35.01 -9.98
C LEU A 140 -4.63 35.71 -11.26
N ASN A 141 -5.61 35.13 -11.97
CA ASN A 141 -6.21 35.74 -13.17
C ASN A 141 -6.86 37.11 -12.90
N HIS A 142 -7.24 37.41 -11.66
CA HIS A 142 -7.87 38.67 -11.27
C HIS A 142 -6.85 39.72 -10.76
N GLN A 143 -5.56 39.39 -10.74
CA GLN A 143 -4.50 40.26 -10.23
C GLN A 143 -3.76 40.97 -11.37
N ALA A 144 -3.22 42.16 -11.10
CA ALA A 144 -2.43 42.90 -12.07
C ALA A 144 -1.11 42.17 -12.42
N PRO A 145 -0.55 42.33 -13.64
CA PRO A 145 0.73 41.75 -14.00
C PRO A 145 1.85 42.15 -13.04
N LYS A 146 2.70 41.18 -12.67
CA LYS A 146 3.86 41.35 -11.77
C LYS A 146 3.53 42.01 -10.41
N SER A 147 2.28 41.88 -9.93
CA SER A 147 1.84 42.49 -8.67
C SER A 147 1.80 41.52 -7.49
N VAL A 148 1.86 40.21 -7.74
CA VAL A 148 1.69 39.18 -6.71
C VAL A 148 3.02 38.64 -6.20
N LEU A 149 3.17 38.57 -4.88
CA LEU A 149 4.22 37.81 -4.22
C LEU A 149 3.77 36.36 -4.00
N TYR A 150 4.44 35.40 -4.63
CA TYR A 150 4.23 33.98 -4.33
C TYR A 150 5.10 33.55 -3.16
N VAL A 151 4.56 32.79 -2.19
CA VAL A 151 5.27 32.40 -0.95
C VAL A 151 5.16 30.89 -0.75
N SER A 152 6.29 30.18 -0.74
CA SER A 152 6.34 28.72 -0.52
C SER A 152 7.69 28.26 0.07
N PHE A 153 7.63 27.49 1.16
CA PHE A 153 8.81 26.96 1.87
C PHE A 153 9.02 25.45 1.66
N GLY A 154 8.59 24.94 0.50
CA GLY A 154 8.82 23.55 0.11
C GLY A 154 7.95 22.53 0.84
N SER A 155 8.19 21.25 0.54
CA SER A 155 7.32 20.14 0.92
C SER A 155 7.53 19.61 2.35
N VAL A 156 8.70 19.85 2.95
CA VAL A 156 9.13 19.17 4.21
C VAL A 156 9.50 20.15 5.34
N GLU A 157 10.01 21.35 5.04
CA GLU A 157 10.69 22.22 6.03
C GLU A 157 9.77 22.91 7.03
N ALA A 158 9.94 22.64 8.33
CA ALA A 158 9.16 23.28 9.38
C ALA A 158 9.81 24.60 9.84
N ILE A 159 8.98 25.62 10.05
CA ILE A 159 9.35 26.94 10.58
C ILE A 159 8.90 27.04 12.04
N ASP A 160 9.68 27.74 12.86
CA ASP A 160 9.28 28.02 14.23
C ASP A 160 8.03 28.93 14.28
N LYS A 161 7.22 28.78 15.34
CA LYS A 161 5.98 29.54 15.46
C LYS A 161 6.23 31.06 15.52
N ALA A 162 7.31 31.49 16.17
CA ALA A 162 7.66 32.91 16.24
C ALA A 162 7.98 33.47 14.85
N ASP A 163 8.83 32.78 14.10
CA ASP A 163 9.20 33.16 12.73
C ASP A 163 7.98 33.13 11.77
N PHE A 164 7.07 32.17 11.94
CA PHE A 164 5.82 32.12 11.18
C PHE A 164 4.90 33.32 11.44
N LEU A 165 4.83 33.79 12.69
CA LEU A 165 4.01 34.96 13.07
C LEU A 165 4.61 36.27 12.57
N GLU A 166 5.94 36.41 12.63
CA GLU A 166 6.64 37.56 12.03
C GLU A 166 6.45 37.58 10.51
N LEU A 167 6.51 36.42 9.85
CA LEU A 167 6.22 36.28 8.43
C LEU A 167 4.79 36.70 8.08
N ALA A 168 3.79 36.19 8.80
CA ALA A 168 2.40 36.57 8.58
C ALA A 168 2.19 38.08 8.79
N SER A 169 2.77 38.64 9.85
CA SER A 169 2.70 40.08 10.13
C SER A 169 3.37 40.90 9.02
N GLY A 170 4.53 40.47 8.53
CA GLY A 170 5.24 41.11 7.44
C GLY A 170 4.45 41.09 6.12
N LEU A 171 3.81 39.97 5.79
CA LEU A 171 2.92 39.89 4.61
C LEU A 171 1.74 40.86 4.72
N LEU A 172 1.09 40.90 5.89
CA LEU A 172 -0.03 41.80 6.15
C LEU A 172 0.37 43.28 6.03
N GLU A 173 1.49 43.66 6.66
CA GLU A 173 1.99 45.03 6.72
C GLU A 173 2.62 45.50 5.40
N SER A 174 3.11 44.58 4.55
CA SER A 174 3.69 44.91 3.23
C SER A 174 2.68 45.52 2.25
N LYS A 175 1.38 45.29 2.46
CA LYS A 175 0.27 45.69 1.58
C LYS A 175 0.31 45.13 0.15
N VAL A 176 1.27 44.29 -0.20
CA VAL A 176 1.40 43.64 -1.52
C VAL A 176 0.41 42.46 -1.63
N PRO A 177 -0.23 42.23 -2.79
CA PRO A 177 -1.01 41.03 -3.03
C PRO A 177 -0.15 39.76 -2.93
N PHE A 178 -0.61 38.70 -2.28
CA PHE A 178 0.21 37.49 -2.10
C PHE A 178 -0.57 36.18 -2.24
N LEU A 179 0.10 35.17 -2.80
CA LEU A 179 -0.34 33.78 -2.78
C LEU A 179 0.57 32.99 -1.85
N TRP A 180 0.06 32.50 -0.73
CA TRP A 180 0.86 31.83 0.29
C TRP A 180 0.47 30.36 0.45
N VAL A 181 1.44 29.47 0.23
CA VAL A 181 1.32 28.04 0.48
C VAL A 181 1.62 27.74 1.95
N VAL A 182 0.56 27.45 2.70
CA VAL A 182 0.59 27.08 4.12
C VAL A 182 0.22 25.60 4.25
N ARG A 183 1.23 24.74 4.08
CA ARG A 183 1.03 23.29 4.12
C ARG A 183 0.80 22.76 5.55
N PRO A 184 0.09 21.63 5.71
CA PRO A 184 0.06 20.90 6.98
C PRO A 184 1.46 20.56 7.48
N GLY A 185 1.73 20.78 8.76
CA GLY A 185 3.04 20.52 9.38
C GLY A 185 4.12 21.58 9.11
N MET A 186 3.76 22.76 8.60
CA MET A 186 4.72 23.88 8.42
C MET A 186 5.19 24.47 9.76
N ILE A 187 4.39 24.34 10.82
CA ILE A 187 4.77 24.67 12.20
C ILE A 187 4.77 23.37 13.00
N GLN A 188 5.83 23.12 13.77
CA GLN A 188 5.91 21.90 14.58
C GLN A 188 4.78 21.85 15.63
N GLY A 189 3.97 20.80 15.59
CA GLY A 189 2.95 20.52 16.62
C GLY A 189 1.65 21.34 16.56
N THR A 190 1.46 22.23 15.57
CA THR A 190 0.22 23.02 15.38
C THR A 190 -0.13 23.15 13.89
N ASN A 191 -1.43 23.26 13.54
CA ASN A 191 -1.75 23.67 12.17
C ASN A 191 -1.37 25.13 12.00
N ALA A 192 -0.77 25.45 10.87
CA ALA A 192 -0.31 26.80 10.56
C ALA A 192 -1.48 27.80 10.40
N TYR A 193 -2.64 27.37 9.87
CA TYR A 193 -3.87 28.19 9.82
C TYR A 193 -4.38 28.58 11.22
N ASP A 194 -4.34 27.67 12.19
CA ASP A 194 -4.78 27.94 13.56
C ASP A 194 -3.79 28.82 14.35
N SER A 195 -2.60 29.05 13.78
CA SER A 195 -1.54 29.86 14.38
C SER A 195 -1.52 31.28 13.84
N LEU A 196 -2.34 31.61 12.83
CA LEU A 196 -2.48 32.99 12.35
C LEU A 196 -3.17 33.86 13.41
N PRO A 197 -2.84 35.17 13.49
CA PRO A 197 -3.52 36.09 14.40
C PRO A 197 -5.04 36.13 14.20
N GLU A 198 -5.80 36.37 15.27
CA GLU A 198 -7.26 36.47 15.19
C GLU A 198 -7.67 37.63 14.25
N GLY A 199 -8.58 37.35 13.32
CA GLY A 199 -8.98 38.33 12.30
C GLY A 199 -8.02 38.49 11.11
N TYR A 200 -6.91 37.75 11.06
CA TYR A 200 -5.89 37.86 9.98
C TYR A 200 -6.50 37.78 8.58
N LEU A 201 -7.32 36.76 8.30
CA LEU A 201 -7.96 36.57 6.99
C LEU A 201 -8.88 37.76 6.61
N LYS A 202 -9.54 38.38 7.60
CA LYS A 202 -10.39 39.57 7.39
C LYS A 202 -9.56 40.81 7.08
N MET A 203 -8.37 40.95 7.70
CA MET A 203 -7.45 42.07 7.47
C MET A 203 -6.70 41.94 6.13
N VAL A 204 -6.40 40.71 5.72
CA VAL A 204 -5.82 40.40 4.41
C VAL A 204 -6.84 40.67 3.30
N GLY A 205 -8.10 40.24 3.47
CA GLY A 205 -9.17 40.43 2.50
C GLY A 205 -8.85 39.77 1.15
N GLU A 206 -9.30 40.36 0.05
CA GLU A 206 -9.10 39.83 -1.32
C GLU A 206 -7.65 39.91 -1.81
N ARG A 207 -6.77 40.62 -1.08
CA ARG A 207 -5.37 40.82 -1.45
C ARG A 207 -4.50 39.59 -1.22
N GLY A 208 -4.92 38.65 -0.38
CA GLY A 208 -4.13 37.45 -0.09
C GLY A 208 -4.93 36.18 -0.27
N HIS A 209 -4.34 35.21 -0.95
CA HIS A 209 -4.87 33.88 -1.12
C HIS A 209 -3.98 32.88 -0.40
N ILE A 210 -4.52 32.16 0.58
CA ILE A 210 -3.77 31.17 1.36
C ILE A 210 -4.31 29.80 0.99
N VAL A 211 -3.42 28.91 0.55
CA VAL A 211 -3.75 27.54 0.11
C VAL A 211 -2.85 26.53 0.79
N THR A 212 -3.30 25.28 0.89
CA THR A 212 -2.46 24.21 1.47
C THR A 212 -1.40 23.69 0.51
N TRP A 213 -1.65 23.83 -0.79
CA TRP A 213 -0.75 23.44 -1.89
C TRP A 213 -1.09 24.27 -3.14
N ALA A 214 -0.11 24.51 -4.01
CA ALA A 214 -0.29 25.22 -5.28
C ALA A 214 0.47 24.53 -6.41
N PRO A 215 -0.04 24.56 -7.67
CA PRO A 215 0.71 24.09 -8.83
C PRO A 215 1.86 25.07 -9.13
N GLN A 216 2.99 24.90 -8.45
CA GLN A 216 4.07 25.90 -8.39
C GLN A 216 4.61 26.30 -9.78
N LEU A 217 4.77 25.36 -10.69
CA LEU A 217 5.19 25.64 -12.07
C LEU A 217 4.21 26.58 -12.79
N GLU A 218 2.91 26.27 -12.73
CA GLU A 218 1.87 27.12 -13.31
C GLU A 218 1.82 28.50 -12.64
N VAL A 219 1.95 28.54 -11.31
CA VAL A 219 1.98 29.80 -10.54
C VAL A 219 3.18 30.65 -10.94
N LEU A 220 4.39 30.10 -11.00
CA LEU A 220 5.60 30.85 -11.37
C LEU A 220 5.56 31.32 -12.84
N SER A 221 4.93 30.55 -13.73
CA SER A 221 4.72 30.95 -15.12
C SER A 221 3.63 32.02 -15.30
N HIS A 222 2.82 32.26 -14.27
CA HIS A 222 1.65 33.13 -14.37
C HIS A 222 2.05 34.63 -14.44
N PRO A 223 1.55 35.42 -15.40
CA PRO A 223 1.96 36.83 -15.60
C PRO A 223 1.76 37.76 -14.40
N ALA A 224 0.82 37.43 -13.51
CA ALA A 224 0.55 38.18 -12.29
C ALA A 224 1.65 38.05 -11.22
N VAL A 225 2.45 36.99 -11.23
CA VAL A 225 3.51 36.76 -10.24
C VAL A 225 4.70 37.68 -10.52
N GLY A 226 5.02 38.52 -9.55
CA GLY A 226 6.11 39.50 -9.64
C GLY A 226 7.40 39.05 -8.95
N SER A 227 7.29 38.23 -7.90
CA SER A 227 8.44 37.67 -7.17
C SER A 227 8.05 36.43 -6.38
N PHE A 228 9.05 35.66 -5.96
CA PHE A 228 8.91 34.40 -5.25
C PHE A 228 9.67 34.40 -3.92
N TRP A 229 8.95 34.35 -2.81
CA TRP A 229 9.53 34.11 -1.50
C TRP A 229 9.66 32.61 -1.23
N THR A 230 10.90 32.14 -1.12
CA THR A 230 11.24 30.72 -1.06
C THR A 230 12.28 30.41 0.01
N HIS A 231 12.26 29.16 0.46
CA HIS A 231 13.35 28.53 1.22
C HIS A 231 14.59 28.21 0.37
N ASN A 232 14.59 28.43 -0.94
CA ASN A 232 15.70 28.10 -1.86
C ASN A 232 16.06 26.62 -1.93
N GLY A 233 15.06 25.74 -1.87
CA GLY A 233 15.22 24.39 -2.43
C GLY A 233 15.63 24.47 -3.91
N TRP A 234 16.50 23.56 -4.35
CA TRP A 234 17.15 23.68 -5.66
C TRP A 234 16.17 23.64 -6.84
N ASN A 235 15.21 22.70 -6.82
CA ASN A 235 14.18 22.62 -7.87
C ASN A 235 13.37 23.92 -7.97
N SER A 236 12.89 24.44 -6.84
CA SER A 236 12.14 25.70 -6.80
C SER A 236 12.97 26.90 -7.26
N THR A 237 14.29 26.86 -7.03
CA THR A 237 15.23 27.88 -7.52
C THR A 237 15.31 27.84 -9.04
N LEU A 238 15.47 26.65 -9.63
CA LEU A 238 15.50 26.46 -11.08
C LEU A 238 14.18 26.83 -11.75
N GLU A 239 13.04 26.44 -11.17
CA GLU A 239 11.70 26.81 -11.67
C GLU A 239 11.54 28.33 -11.73
N SER A 240 11.98 29.05 -10.69
CA SER A 240 11.94 30.51 -10.64
C SER A 240 12.84 31.15 -11.71
N ILE A 241 14.04 30.61 -11.91
CA ILE A 241 14.98 31.07 -12.94
C ILE A 241 14.39 30.85 -14.33
N CYS A 242 13.84 29.67 -14.59
CA CYS A 242 13.21 29.33 -15.87
C CYS A 242 11.99 30.19 -16.19
N GLU A 243 11.28 30.69 -15.18
CA GLU A 243 10.15 31.60 -15.39
C GLU A 243 10.53 33.08 -15.31
N GLY A 244 11.75 33.41 -14.86
CA GLY A 244 12.25 34.78 -14.80
C GLY A 244 11.70 35.56 -13.60
N VAL A 245 11.38 34.86 -12.51
CA VAL A 245 10.75 35.43 -11.31
C VAL A 245 11.81 35.67 -10.22
N PRO A 246 12.09 36.94 -9.82
CA PRO A 246 13.05 37.25 -8.76
C PRO A 246 12.69 36.63 -7.42
N MET A 247 13.69 36.33 -6.59
CA MET A 247 13.49 35.58 -5.34
C MET A 247 13.74 36.39 -4.08
N LEU A 248 12.91 36.18 -3.05
CA LEU A 248 13.20 36.52 -1.66
C LEU A 248 13.59 35.21 -0.94
N CYS A 249 14.82 35.13 -0.50
CA CYS A 249 15.45 33.90 -0.01
C CYS A 249 15.42 33.87 1.52
N GLN A 250 14.79 32.84 2.10
CA GLN A 250 14.82 32.60 3.54
C GLN A 250 15.17 31.13 3.79
N PRO A 251 16.47 30.78 3.77
CA PRO A 251 16.91 29.40 3.96
C PRO A 251 16.58 28.91 5.37
N ILE A 252 16.11 27.66 5.47
CA ILE A 252 15.75 27.04 6.74
C ILE A 252 16.85 26.06 7.16
N ASN A 253 17.22 25.12 6.27
CA ASN A 253 18.18 24.06 6.56
C ASN A 253 19.05 23.65 5.35
N THR A 254 20.09 22.86 5.59
CA THR A 254 20.91 22.15 4.57
C THR A 254 21.54 23.04 3.49
N ASP A 255 21.48 22.62 2.24
CA ASP A 255 21.96 23.29 1.02
C ASP A 255 21.23 24.59 0.69
N GLN A 256 20.11 24.88 1.35
CA GLN A 256 19.34 26.11 1.11
C GLN A 256 20.15 27.36 1.41
N TYR A 257 21.04 27.33 2.41
CA TYR A 257 21.90 28.47 2.73
C TYR A 257 22.89 28.77 1.60
N THR A 258 23.45 27.72 1.01
CA THR A 258 24.33 27.79 -0.16
C THR A 258 23.58 28.32 -1.38
N ASN A 259 22.39 27.78 -1.65
CA ASN A 259 21.54 28.22 -2.76
C ASN A 259 21.09 29.68 -2.62
N ALA A 260 20.69 30.09 -1.41
CA ALA A 260 20.27 31.45 -1.11
C ALA A 260 21.41 32.45 -1.35
N ARG A 261 22.65 32.09 -0.96
CA ARG A 261 23.84 32.91 -1.18
C ARG A 261 24.19 33.04 -2.66
N LEU A 262 24.04 31.97 -3.45
CA LEU A 262 24.17 32.04 -4.90
C LEU A 262 23.14 33.00 -5.51
N VAL A 263 21.88 32.91 -5.09
CA VAL A 263 20.81 33.78 -5.61
C VAL A 263 21.04 35.26 -5.26
N SER A 264 21.47 35.57 -4.03
CA SER A 264 21.64 36.96 -3.58
C SER A 264 22.96 37.60 -4.00
N ASP A 265 24.07 36.89 -3.84
CA ASP A 265 25.42 37.46 -3.99
C ASP A 265 26.14 36.98 -5.26
N GLY A 266 25.83 35.76 -5.71
CA GLY A 266 26.40 35.18 -6.93
C GLY A 266 25.72 35.73 -8.19
N TRP A 267 24.50 35.25 -8.46
CA TRP A 267 23.71 35.63 -9.63
C TRP A 267 23.03 36.99 -9.49
N LYS A 268 22.84 37.46 -8.24
CA LYS A 268 22.16 38.73 -7.91
C LYS A 268 20.75 38.82 -8.51
N ILE A 269 20.01 37.74 -8.42
CA ILE A 269 18.63 37.59 -8.92
C ILE A 269 17.59 37.54 -7.78
N GLY A 270 18.02 37.84 -6.55
CA GLY A 270 17.16 37.87 -5.38
C GLY A 270 17.80 38.55 -4.18
N LEU A 271 17.06 38.60 -3.08
CA LEU A 271 17.50 39.14 -1.79
C LEU A 271 17.51 38.01 -0.76
N LYS A 272 18.47 38.00 0.16
CA LYS A 272 18.53 37.03 1.26
C LYS A 272 18.10 37.68 2.57
N LEU A 273 17.19 37.02 3.27
CA LEU A 273 16.84 37.32 4.65
C LEU A 273 17.77 36.55 5.59
N GLU A 274 18.25 37.22 6.64
CA GLU A 274 19.09 36.61 7.67
C GLU A 274 18.25 35.80 8.68
N LYS A 275 18.90 35.12 9.64
CA LYS A 275 18.21 34.24 10.59
C LYS A 275 17.44 35.06 11.65
N ARG A 276 16.21 34.63 11.99
CA ARG A 276 15.27 35.30 12.94
C ARG A 276 14.85 36.70 12.48
N VAL A 277 14.23 36.75 11.30
CA VAL A 277 13.78 37.99 10.65
C VAL A 277 12.62 38.60 11.42
N LYS A 278 12.71 39.89 11.72
CA LYS A 278 11.57 40.67 12.24
C LYS A 278 10.70 41.19 11.10
N ARG A 279 9.41 41.37 11.34
CA ARG A 279 8.44 41.89 10.35
C ARG A 279 8.90 43.16 9.65
N GLU A 280 9.63 44.07 10.30
CA GLU A 280 10.04 45.33 9.68
C GLU A 280 11.08 45.10 8.56
N GLU A 281 11.94 44.09 8.72
CA GLU A 281 12.90 43.67 7.71
C GLU A 281 12.23 42.92 6.56
N ILE A 282 11.21 42.11 6.87
CA ILE A 282 10.37 41.44 5.86
C ILE A 282 9.67 42.49 4.99
N VAL A 283 9.00 43.47 5.60
CA VAL A 283 8.29 44.55 4.88
C VAL A 283 9.25 45.34 4.01
N ARG A 284 10.44 45.70 4.53
CA ARG A 284 11.47 46.40 3.76
C ARG A 284 11.93 45.58 2.56
N SER A 285 12.16 44.28 2.74
CA SER A 285 12.67 43.41 1.68
C SER A 285 11.62 43.13 0.61
N ILE A 286 10.36 42.93 1.00
CA ILE A 286 9.23 42.82 0.06
C ILE A 286 9.07 44.13 -0.73
N SER A 287 9.15 45.29 -0.05
CA SER A 287 9.04 46.59 -0.72
C SER A 287 10.17 46.80 -1.73
N LYS A 288 11.40 46.48 -1.36
CA LYS A 288 12.56 46.56 -2.26
C LYS A 288 12.44 45.63 -3.47
N LEU A 289 11.89 44.44 -3.27
CA LEU A 289 11.77 43.45 -4.34
C LEU A 289 10.59 43.72 -5.28
N MET A 290 9.44 44.14 -4.74
CA MET A 290 8.18 44.28 -5.48
C MET A 290 7.87 45.72 -5.93
N LEU A 291 8.28 46.73 -5.16
CA LEU A 291 7.86 48.13 -5.35
C LEU A 291 8.99 49.04 -5.85
N GLU A 292 10.24 48.78 -5.49
CA GLU A 292 11.40 49.52 -6.01
C GLU A 292 11.79 49.01 -7.41
N ASP A 293 12.42 49.89 -8.21
CA ASP A 293 12.85 49.53 -9.55
C ASP A 293 14.10 48.64 -9.52
N GLY A 294 13.88 47.34 -9.35
CA GLY A 294 14.90 46.28 -9.42
C GLY A 294 15.38 45.96 -10.84
N GLY A 295 15.56 46.97 -11.71
CA GLY A 295 15.86 46.80 -13.13
C GLY A 295 17.05 45.88 -13.42
N GLU A 296 18.14 45.99 -12.66
CA GLU A 296 19.32 45.12 -12.80
C GLU A 296 19.02 43.67 -12.45
N MET A 297 18.32 43.42 -11.34
CA MET A 297 17.94 42.07 -10.89
C MET A 297 17.01 41.40 -11.91
N LYS A 298 16.02 42.16 -12.42
CA LYS A 298 15.08 41.70 -13.46
C LYS A 298 15.81 41.41 -14.78
N SER A 299 16.78 42.24 -15.16
CA SER A 299 17.61 42.00 -16.35
C SER A 299 18.44 40.73 -16.21
N ARG A 300 19.08 40.51 -15.05
CA ARG A 300 19.91 39.33 -14.79
C ARG A 300 19.09 38.04 -14.83
N ILE A 301 17.92 38.01 -14.18
CA ILE A 301 17.09 36.80 -14.18
C ILE A 301 16.46 36.54 -15.55
N THR A 302 16.13 37.58 -16.33
CA THR A 302 15.66 37.42 -17.71
C THR A 302 16.76 36.81 -18.58
N SER A 303 18.01 37.26 -18.43
CA SER A 303 19.16 36.66 -19.14
C SER A 303 19.36 35.18 -18.76
N LEU A 304 19.22 34.82 -17.47
CA LEU A 304 19.31 33.42 -17.05
C LEU A 304 18.13 32.57 -17.57
N LYS A 305 16.92 33.13 -17.64
CA LYS A 305 15.75 32.48 -18.27
C LYS A 305 16.03 32.15 -19.74
N GLU A 306 16.60 33.10 -20.48
CA GLU A 306 16.96 32.91 -21.89
C GLU A 306 18.00 31.80 -22.05
N LYS A 307 19.06 31.82 -21.23
CA LYS A 307 20.09 30.76 -21.22
C LYS A 307 19.49 29.39 -20.91
N ALA A 308 18.65 29.29 -19.88
CA ALA A 308 17.95 28.05 -19.56
C ALA A 308 17.07 27.56 -20.72
N THR A 309 16.43 28.46 -21.45
CA THR A 309 15.60 28.14 -22.62
C THR A 309 16.44 27.67 -23.81
N LEU A 310 17.61 28.26 -24.02
CA LEU A 310 18.55 27.86 -25.09
C LEU A 310 19.15 26.48 -24.81
N CYS A 311 19.58 26.22 -23.58
CA CYS A 311 20.10 24.91 -23.17
C CYS A 311 19.11 23.77 -23.48
N VAL A 312 17.82 23.96 -23.15
CA VAL A 312 16.77 22.97 -23.47
C VAL A 312 16.62 22.74 -24.98
N LYS A 313 16.78 23.79 -25.81
CA LYS A 313 16.73 23.68 -27.28
C LYS A 313 17.96 23.00 -27.86
N GLU A 314 19.14 23.29 -27.35
CA GLU A 314 20.40 22.71 -27.82
C GLU A 314 20.45 21.20 -27.58
N VAL A 315 20.06 20.75 -26.38
CA VAL A 315 19.89 19.32 -26.05
C VAL A 315 18.87 18.65 -26.97
N SER A 316 17.84 19.38 -27.43
CA SER A 316 16.85 18.87 -28.37
C SER A 316 17.32 18.86 -29.83
N SER A 317 18.40 19.58 -30.17
CA SER A 317 18.90 19.78 -31.55
C SER A 317 20.22 19.06 -31.86
N ALA A 318 20.93 18.56 -30.84
CA ALA A 318 22.19 17.82 -30.97
C ALA A 318 22.01 16.29 -31.12
N ALA A 319 20.80 15.83 -31.48
CA ALA A 319 20.51 14.41 -31.71
C ALA A 319 21.06 13.91 -33.08
N PRO A 320 21.63 12.69 -33.19
CA PRO A 320 22.08 12.10 -34.46
C PRO A 320 20.92 11.72 -35.38
N PRO A 321 21.17 11.34 -36.67
CA PRO A 321 20.12 10.92 -37.60
C PRO A 321 19.34 9.71 -37.08
N GLN A 322 18.05 9.70 -37.37
CA GLN A 322 16.97 8.85 -36.84
C GLN A 322 17.11 7.31 -36.95
N GLU A 323 18.27 6.75 -37.32
CA GLU A 323 18.49 5.29 -37.30
C GLU A 323 19.24 4.80 -36.04
N GLU A 324 20.08 5.63 -35.41
CA GLU A 324 20.62 5.32 -34.07
C GLU A 324 19.69 5.82 -32.95
N GLU A 325 18.80 6.76 -33.28
CA GLU A 325 17.73 7.22 -32.39
C GLU A 325 16.58 6.20 -32.30
N GLU A 326 16.39 5.28 -33.23
CA GLU A 326 15.42 4.20 -33.07
C GLU A 326 15.94 3.08 -32.13
N GLU A 327 17.26 2.91 -32.04
CA GLU A 327 17.88 1.96 -31.12
C GLU A 327 18.09 2.59 -29.73
N ALA A 328 18.46 3.87 -29.64
CA ALA A 328 18.59 4.61 -28.38
C ALA A 328 17.25 5.12 -27.83
N ALA A 329 16.29 5.54 -28.66
CA ALA A 329 14.94 5.88 -28.21
C ALA A 329 14.07 4.63 -28.02
N SER A 330 14.33 3.47 -28.64
CA SER A 330 13.74 2.23 -28.13
C SER A 330 14.33 1.90 -26.75
N PHE A 331 15.63 2.07 -26.52
CA PHE A 331 16.23 1.79 -25.20
C PHE A 331 15.86 2.83 -24.12
N GLN A 332 15.67 4.10 -24.47
CA GLN A 332 15.43 5.21 -23.55
C GLN A 332 13.94 5.53 -23.40
N THR A 333 13.09 5.26 -24.40
CA THR A 333 11.63 5.18 -24.20
C THR A 333 11.27 3.89 -23.47
N GLU A 334 11.98 2.78 -23.68
CA GLU A 334 11.82 1.56 -22.88
C GLU A 334 12.42 1.71 -21.46
N GLN A 335 13.43 2.57 -21.23
CA GLN A 335 13.97 2.87 -19.89
C GLN A 335 13.25 4.00 -19.15
N LEU A 336 12.72 5.06 -19.79
CA LEU A 336 11.88 6.08 -19.15
C LEU A 336 10.44 5.59 -18.98
N ALA A 337 9.90 4.80 -19.90
CA ALA A 337 8.67 4.04 -19.64
C ALA A 337 8.88 2.97 -18.57
N ARG A 338 10.09 2.38 -18.42
CA ARG A 338 10.43 1.53 -17.26
C ARG A 338 10.66 2.34 -15.98
N SER A 339 11.21 3.56 -16.00
CA SER A 339 11.56 4.35 -14.80
C SER A 339 10.35 5.07 -14.19
N GLU A 340 9.51 5.74 -14.99
CA GLU A 340 8.24 6.30 -14.51
C GLU A 340 7.24 5.18 -14.17
N HIS A 341 7.29 4.03 -14.85
CA HIS A 341 6.59 2.84 -14.35
C HIS A 341 7.21 2.26 -13.09
N HIS A 342 8.53 2.28 -12.87
CA HIS A 342 9.14 1.64 -11.69
C HIS A 342 9.06 2.49 -10.41
N HIS A 343 9.07 3.82 -10.49
CA HIS A 343 8.91 4.67 -9.30
C HIS A 343 7.44 4.89 -8.92
N CYS A 344 6.53 4.96 -9.90
CA CYS A 344 5.09 4.97 -9.60
C CYS A 344 4.58 3.55 -9.22
N ARG A 345 5.21 2.46 -9.69
CA ARG A 345 4.93 1.08 -9.22
C ARG A 345 5.53 0.74 -7.87
N ARG A 346 6.55 1.42 -7.36
CA ARG A 346 7.18 1.03 -6.07
C ARG A 346 6.30 1.25 -4.85
N ASN A 347 5.26 2.07 -4.95
CA ASN A 347 4.28 2.27 -3.88
C ASN A 347 2.93 1.59 -4.14
N TYR A 348 2.76 0.94 -5.30
CA TYR A 348 1.76 -0.10 -5.42
C TYR A 348 2.43 -1.38 -4.93
N VAL A 349 1.98 -1.88 -3.79
CA VAL A 349 2.15 -3.28 -3.44
C VAL A 349 1.37 -4.08 -4.50
N CYS A 350 1.91 -4.19 -5.71
CA CYS A 350 1.63 -5.34 -6.54
C CYS A 350 2.13 -6.50 -5.69
N GLY A 351 1.20 -7.37 -5.29
CA GLY A 351 1.52 -8.60 -4.59
C GLY A 351 2.72 -9.29 -5.25
N VAL A 352 3.54 -9.88 -4.38
CA VAL A 352 4.63 -10.82 -4.68
C VAL A 352 4.54 -11.36 -6.11
N PRO A 353 5.58 -11.18 -6.95
CA PRO A 353 5.48 -11.42 -8.39
C PRO A 353 5.08 -12.87 -8.63
N ASP A 354 4.09 -13.09 -9.50
CA ASP A 354 3.67 -14.42 -9.96
C ASP A 354 4.83 -15.27 -10.50
N ASN A 355 5.96 -14.65 -10.85
CA ASN A 355 7.25 -15.29 -11.17
C ASN A 355 7.73 -16.29 -10.10
N GLU A 356 7.36 -16.09 -8.82
CA GLU A 356 7.76 -17.03 -7.78
C GLU A 356 7.05 -18.38 -7.93
N ASN A 357 5.78 -18.42 -8.40
CA ASN A 357 5.04 -19.68 -8.62
C ASN A 357 5.68 -20.54 -9.72
N GLU A 358 6.22 -19.92 -10.77
CA GLU A 358 6.92 -20.59 -11.87
C GLU A 358 8.20 -21.26 -11.38
N LEU A 359 8.97 -20.54 -10.54
CA LEU A 359 10.18 -21.07 -9.91
C LEU A 359 9.82 -22.27 -9.02
N MET A 360 8.70 -22.23 -8.29
CA MET A 360 8.29 -23.28 -7.36
C MET A 360 7.82 -24.57 -8.03
N THR A 361 6.93 -24.49 -9.03
CA THR A 361 6.53 -25.66 -9.81
C THR A 361 7.71 -26.21 -10.62
N GLY A 362 8.63 -25.34 -11.03
CA GLY A 362 9.95 -25.71 -11.53
C GLY A 362 10.78 -26.50 -10.53
N ILE A 363 10.87 -26.06 -9.27
CA ILE A 363 11.58 -26.80 -8.20
C ILE A 363 10.90 -28.15 -7.93
N PHE A 364 9.56 -28.22 -7.86
CA PHE A 364 8.85 -29.49 -7.73
C PHE A 364 9.13 -30.43 -8.91
N THR A 365 9.18 -29.89 -10.13
CA THR A 365 9.58 -30.64 -11.33
C THR A 365 11.02 -31.16 -11.20
N MET A 366 11.96 -30.32 -10.74
CA MET A 366 13.36 -30.72 -10.50
C MET A 366 13.47 -31.87 -9.50
N THR A 367 12.63 -31.93 -8.46
CA THR A 367 12.63 -33.06 -7.50
C THR A 367 12.29 -34.42 -8.13
N GLN A 368 11.63 -34.43 -9.29
CA GLN A 368 11.25 -35.66 -10.00
C GLN A 368 12.27 -36.10 -11.05
N TYR A 369 12.97 -35.16 -11.69
CA TYR A 369 13.89 -35.47 -12.79
C TYR A 369 15.36 -35.50 -12.36
N ILE A 370 15.76 -34.74 -11.33
CA ILE A 370 17.14 -34.69 -10.85
C ILE A 370 17.39 -35.86 -9.89
N PRO A 371 18.33 -36.79 -10.19
CA PRO A 371 18.58 -37.97 -9.35
C PRO A 371 18.95 -37.65 -7.90
N SER A 372 19.70 -36.58 -7.66
CA SER A 372 20.11 -36.15 -6.30
C SER A 372 18.96 -35.56 -5.47
N LEU A 373 17.85 -35.18 -6.11
CA LEU A 373 16.67 -34.63 -5.46
C LEU A 373 15.50 -35.62 -5.40
N LYS A 374 15.68 -36.86 -5.86
CA LYS A 374 14.65 -37.90 -5.74
C LYS A 374 14.50 -38.32 -4.27
N PRO A 375 13.27 -38.69 -3.84
CA PRO A 375 13.05 -39.14 -2.48
C PRO A 375 13.85 -40.41 -2.13
N CYS A 376 14.12 -41.27 -3.12
CA CYS A 376 14.73 -42.59 -2.93
C CYS A 376 15.76 -42.89 -4.03
N ASN A 377 16.89 -43.49 -3.66
CA ASN A 377 17.86 -44.05 -4.61
C ASN A 377 17.28 -45.33 -5.26
N THR A 378 17.53 -45.51 -6.55
CA THR A 378 16.93 -46.52 -7.45
C THR A 378 17.18 -47.99 -7.10
N THR A 379 17.83 -48.32 -5.97
CA THR A 379 18.36 -49.67 -5.70
C THR A 379 17.79 -50.40 -4.47
N SER A 380 16.66 -49.97 -3.88
CA SER A 380 15.97 -50.81 -2.87
C SER A 380 14.45 -50.64 -2.89
N SER A 381 13.75 -51.78 -2.97
CA SER A 381 12.29 -51.91 -3.11
C SER A 381 11.47 -51.48 -1.89
N SER A 382 12.10 -50.93 -0.85
CA SER A 382 11.41 -50.26 0.25
C SER A 382 12.20 -49.04 0.73
N CYS A 383 11.75 -47.85 0.33
CA CYS A 383 12.29 -46.59 0.81
C CYS A 383 11.58 -46.20 2.11
N GLN A 384 12.19 -46.50 3.26
CA GLN A 384 11.59 -46.20 4.57
C GLN A 384 11.67 -44.71 4.94
N HIS A 385 12.68 -43.99 4.41
CA HIS A 385 12.89 -42.56 4.69
C HIS A 385 13.34 -41.83 3.43
N ALA A 386 12.73 -40.67 3.17
CA ALA A 386 13.15 -39.79 2.08
C ALA A 386 14.52 -39.16 2.38
N SER A 387 15.30 -38.85 1.34
CA SER A 387 16.53 -38.08 1.47
C SER A 387 16.26 -36.73 2.15
N LYS A 388 17.09 -36.34 3.13
CA LYS A 388 17.00 -35.01 3.78
C LYS A 388 17.09 -33.86 2.78
N VAL A 389 17.83 -34.04 1.68
CA VAL A 389 17.96 -33.04 0.61
C VAL A 389 16.63 -32.88 -0.12
N HIS A 390 15.98 -33.99 -0.48
CA HIS A 390 14.65 -33.97 -1.09
C HIS A 390 13.64 -33.29 -0.16
N GLU A 391 13.61 -33.68 1.11
CA GLU A 391 12.69 -33.14 2.10
C GLU A 391 12.87 -31.62 2.28
N THR A 392 14.12 -31.14 2.39
CA THR A 392 14.43 -29.72 2.54
C THR A 392 13.99 -28.92 1.30
N VAL A 393 14.34 -29.38 0.10
CA VAL A 393 13.99 -28.70 -1.15
C VAL A 393 12.48 -28.70 -1.38
N PHE A 394 11.81 -29.81 -1.06
CA PHE A 394 10.35 -29.94 -1.15
C PHE A 394 9.64 -28.95 -0.23
N PHE A 395 10.05 -28.83 1.04
CA PHE A 395 9.45 -27.88 1.97
C PHE A 395 9.76 -26.43 1.63
N ILE A 396 10.96 -26.12 1.13
CA ILE A 396 11.27 -24.78 0.62
C ILE A 396 10.30 -24.42 -0.51
N ALA A 397 10.11 -25.32 -1.50
CA ALA A 397 9.17 -25.10 -2.59
C ALA A 397 7.72 -24.94 -2.09
N ALA A 398 7.30 -25.74 -1.11
CA ALA A 398 5.95 -25.66 -0.54
C ALA A 398 5.71 -24.35 0.25
N TYR A 399 6.70 -23.88 1.02
CA TYR A 399 6.58 -22.62 1.76
C TYR A 399 6.60 -21.41 0.84
N LEU A 400 7.43 -21.44 -0.20
CA LEU A 400 7.39 -20.45 -1.26
C LEU A 400 5.99 -20.45 -1.90
N MET A 401 5.43 -21.61 -2.26
CA MET A 401 4.08 -21.71 -2.84
C MET A 401 3.02 -21.09 -1.94
N ALA A 402 3.10 -21.34 -0.63
CA ALA A 402 2.20 -20.73 0.35
C ALA A 402 2.35 -19.20 0.42
N LEU A 403 3.58 -18.68 0.40
CA LEU A 403 3.86 -17.24 0.42
C LEU A 403 3.29 -16.53 -0.81
N ALA A 404 3.54 -17.08 -2.00
CA ALA A 404 3.07 -16.50 -3.25
C ALA A 404 1.54 -16.56 -3.34
N THR A 405 0.92 -17.72 -3.11
CA THR A 405 -0.55 -17.86 -3.11
C THR A 405 -1.23 -16.98 -2.06
N GLY A 406 -0.63 -16.80 -0.88
CA GLY A 406 -1.12 -15.87 0.13
C GLY A 406 -1.03 -14.39 -0.30
N GLY A 407 -0.04 -14.03 -1.11
CA GLY A 407 0.17 -12.68 -1.61
C GLY A 407 -0.75 -12.28 -2.77
N TYR A 408 -0.76 -13.06 -3.86
CA TYR A 408 -1.45 -12.64 -5.09
C TYR A 408 -2.97 -12.88 -5.03
N LYS A 409 -3.43 -13.94 -4.36
CA LYS A 409 -4.84 -14.35 -4.37
C LYS A 409 -5.83 -13.27 -3.89
N PRO A 410 -5.65 -12.61 -2.72
CA PRO A 410 -6.54 -11.53 -2.29
C PRO A 410 -6.43 -10.30 -3.19
N CYS A 411 -5.24 -10.04 -3.74
CA CYS A 411 -5.00 -8.90 -4.61
C CYS A 411 -5.71 -9.06 -5.95
N LEU A 412 -5.67 -10.24 -6.57
CA LEU A 412 -6.22 -10.50 -7.90
C LEU A 412 -7.73 -10.29 -7.96
N GLU A 413 -8.48 -10.79 -6.97
CA GLU A 413 -9.93 -10.64 -6.91
C GLU A 413 -10.34 -9.17 -6.70
N SER A 414 -9.63 -8.46 -5.81
CA SER A 414 -9.87 -7.03 -5.59
C SER A 414 -9.49 -6.18 -6.81
N PHE A 415 -8.36 -6.48 -7.45
CA PHE A 415 -7.87 -5.76 -8.63
C PHE A 415 -8.81 -5.91 -9.83
N GLY A 416 -9.36 -7.12 -10.05
CA GLY A 416 -10.38 -7.35 -11.07
C GLY A 416 -11.67 -6.55 -10.81
N GLY A 417 -12.10 -6.46 -9.55
CA GLY A 417 -13.26 -5.65 -9.16
C GLY A 417 -13.05 -4.15 -9.30
N ASP A 418 -11.82 -3.68 -9.12
CA ASP A 418 -11.42 -2.25 -9.23
C ASP A 418 -11.37 -1.74 -10.69
N GLN A 419 -11.44 -2.63 -11.68
CA GLN A 419 -11.47 -2.22 -13.09
C GLN A 419 -12.78 -1.51 -13.50
N PHE A 420 -13.82 -1.60 -12.67
CA PHE A 420 -15.15 -1.03 -12.93
C PHE A 420 -15.47 0.12 -11.97
N ASP A 421 -15.96 1.25 -12.48
CA ASP A 421 -16.38 2.41 -11.68
C ASP A 421 -17.76 2.18 -11.04
N ASP A 422 -17.82 2.25 -9.71
CA ASP A 422 -19.05 2.07 -8.94
C ASP A 422 -20.05 3.25 -9.11
N ASN A 423 -19.59 4.42 -9.54
CA ASN A 423 -20.43 5.60 -9.77
C ASN A 423 -21.18 5.55 -11.10
N ASN A 424 -20.71 4.75 -12.06
CA ASN A 424 -21.36 4.57 -13.35
C ASN A 424 -22.33 3.37 -13.30
N PRO A 425 -23.65 3.57 -13.49
CA PRO A 425 -24.64 2.50 -13.39
C PRO A 425 -24.44 1.38 -14.42
N ASN A 426 -23.85 1.66 -15.58
CA ASN A 426 -23.57 0.66 -16.61
C ASN A 426 -22.35 -0.19 -16.25
N GLU A 427 -21.25 0.44 -15.84
CA GLU A 427 -20.05 -0.28 -15.39
C GLU A 427 -20.33 -1.10 -14.12
N ARG A 428 -21.18 -0.61 -13.21
CA ARG A 428 -21.64 -1.37 -12.05
C ARG A 428 -22.36 -2.67 -12.42
N LYS A 429 -23.17 -2.67 -13.49
CA LYS A 429 -23.81 -3.90 -14.00
C LYS A 429 -22.78 -4.84 -14.62
N GLN A 430 -21.80 -4.30 -15.36
CA GLN A 430 -20.70 -5.09 -15.93
C GLN A 430 -19.84 -5.73 -14.84
N LYS A 431 -19.55 -5.02 -13.73
CA LYS A 431 -18.86 -5.54 -12.55
C LYS A 431 -19.58 -6.76 -11.96
N MET A 432 -20.91 -6.69 -11.82
CA MET A 432 -21.68 -7.86 -11.35
C MET A 432 -21.60 -9.03 -12.34
N SER A 433 -21.60 -8.75 -13.65
CA SER A 433 -21.40 -9.79 -14.67
C SER A 433 -19.99 -10.37 -14.65
N PHE A 434 -18.97 -9.57 -14.35
CA PHE A 434 -17.57 -10.03 -14.21
C PHE A 434 -17.45 -11.06 -13.10
N PHE A 435 -18.02 -10.80 -11.91
CA PHE A 435 -18.00 -11.77 -10.81
C PHE A 435 -18.74 -13.07 -11.15
N ASN A 436 -19.80 -13.02 -11.98
CA ASN A 436 -20.44 -14.24 -12.47
C ASN A 436 -19.50 -15.05 -13.38
N TRP A 437 -18.80 -14.40 -14.31
CA TRP A 437 -17.81 -15.06 -15.18
C TRP A 437 -16.61 -15.59 -14.39
N TRP A 438 -16.15 -14.85 -13.38
CA TRP A 438 -15.11 -15.29 -12.45
C TRP A 438 -15.51 -16.58 -11.76
N ASN A 439 -16.72 -16.65 -11.21
CA ASN A 439 -17.23 -17.86 -10.58
C ASN A 439 -17.30 -19.05 -11.55
N ILE A 440 -17.74 -18.83 -12.79
CA ILE A 440 -17.75 -19.88 -13.83
C ILE A 440 -16.32 -20.38 -14.13
N ALA A 441 -15.36 -19.47 -14.24
CA ALA A 441 -13.96 -19.80 -14.50
C ALA A 441 -13.34 -20.60 -13.34
N VAL A 442 -13.59 -20.18 -12.08
CA VAL A 442 -13.13 -20.88 -10.88
C VAL A 442 -13.74 -22.28 -10.79
N CYS A 443 -15.04 -22.42 -11.05
CA CYS A 443 -15.70 -23.74 -11.03
C CYS A 443 -15.15 -24.67 -12.11
N SER A 444 -14.95 -24.15 -13.32
CA SER A 444 -14.34 -24.90 -14.43
C SER A 444 -12.89 -25.30 -14.12
N GLY A 445 -12.10 -24.38 -13.57
CA GLY A 445 -10.71 -24.62 -13.17
C GLY A 445 -10.59 -25.68 -12.07
N LEU A 446 -11.46 -25.63 -11.06
CA LEU A 446 -11.54 -26.65 -10.01
C LEU A 446 -11.88 -28.02 -10.61
N PHE A 447 -12.86 -28.10 -11.50
CA PHE A 447 -13.26 -29.34 -12.17
C PHE A 447 -12.08 -29.96 -12.94
N VAL A 448 -11.40 -29.18 -13.78
CA VAL A 448 -10.23 -29.63 -14.55
C VAL A 448 -9.06 -30.01 -13.63
N GLY A 449 -8.83 -29.23 -12.57
CA GLY A 449 -7.76 -29.48 -11.60
C GLY A 449 -7.94 -30.81 -10.86
N VAL A 450 -9.10 -31.05 -10.26
CA VAL A 450 -9.34 -32.28 -9.47
C VAL A 450 -9.52 -33.52 -10.33
N THR A 451 -9.80 -33.39 -11.62
CA THR A 451 -9.95 -34.53 -12.55
C THR A 451 -8.70 -34.75 -13.38
N LEU A 452 -8.49 -33.92 -14.40
CA LEU A 452 -7.45 -34.10 -15.41
C LEU A 452 -6.04 -33.99 -14.81
N ILE A 453 -5.77 -32.94 -14.03
CA ILE A 453 -4.42 -32.73 -13.47
C ILE A 453 -4.08 -33.82 -12.44
N VAL A 454 -5.02 -34.14 -11.55
CA VAL A 454 -4.85 -35.24 -10.59
C VAL A 454 -4.67 -36.58 -11.31
N TYR A 455 -5.40 -36.84 -12.39
CA TYR A 455 -5.23 -38.06 -13.19
C TYR A 455 -3.83 -38.14 -13.81
N ILE A 456 -3.31 -37.03 -14.35
CA ILE A 456 -1.94 -36.97 -14.87
C ILE A 456 -0.93 -37.22 -13.74
N GLN A 457 -1.13 -36.63 -12.56
CA GLN A 457 -0.23 -36.78 -11.41
C GLN A 457 -0.19 -38.22 -10.87
N GLU A 458 -1.34 -38.86 -10.69
CA GLU A 458 -1.43 -40.22 -10.11
C GLU A 458 -1.14 -41.33 -11.14
N ASN A 459 -1.62 -41.22 -12.39
CA ASN A 459 -1.53 -42.31 -13.38
C ASN A 459 -0.42 -42.17 -14.42
N VAL A 460 0.08 -40.94 -14.67
CA VAL A 460 1.15 -40.71 -15.67
C VAL A 460 2.48 -40.40 -14.98
N SER A 461 2.58 -39.24 -14.33
CA SER A 461 3.74 -38.81 -13.55
C SER A 461 3.45 -37.47 -12.87
N TRP A 462 3.85 -37.35 -11.61
CA TRP A 462 3.88 -36.08 -10.88
C TRP A 462 4.70 -35.00 -11.60
N GLY A 463 5.82 -35.38 -12.25
CA GLY A 463 6.67 -34.45 -13.00
C GLY A 463 5.94 -33.78 -14.17
N ILE A 464 5.18 -34.56 -14.96
CA ILE A 464 4.39 -34.03 -16.07
C ILE A 464 3.27 -33.14 -15.55
N GLY A 465 2.61 -33.55 -14.46
CA GLY A 465 1.59 -32.72 -13.80
C GLY A 465 2.13 -31.34 -13.39
N PHE A 466 3.32 -31.28 -12.79
CA PHE A 466 3.95 -30.00 -12.42
C PHE A 466 4.41 -29.18 -13.63
N ILE A 467 4.88 -29.82 -14.71
CA ILE A 467 5.23 -29.10 -15.96
C ILE A 467 3.99 -28.43 -16.55
N VAL A 468 2.86 -29.14 -16.65
CA VAL A 468 1.61 -28.56 -17.17
C VAL A 468 1.18 -27.36 -16.33
N LEU A 469 1.27 -27.45 -15.00
CA LEU A 469 0.97 -26.33 -14.10
C LEU A 469 1.95 -25.16 -14.28
N THR A 470 3.24 -25.44 -14.43
CA THR A 470 4.28 -24.41 -14.70
C THR A 470 3.98 -23.65 -15.99
N ILE A 471 3.72 -24.37 -17.08
CA ILE A 471 3.42 -23.75 -18.39
C ILE A 471 2.15 -22.91 -18.30
N THR A 472 1.11 -23.42 -17.62
CA THR A 472 -0.15 -22.69 -17.43
C THR A 472 0.06 -21.40 -16.65
N MET A 473 0.90 -21.44 -15.60
CA MET A 473 1.26 -20.24 -14.82
C MET A 473 2.03 -19.24 -15.69
N ILE A 474 3.06 -19.68 -16.43
CA ILE A 474 3.82 -18.82 -17.35
C ILE A 474 2.90 -18.11 -18.34
N VAL A 475 1.98 -18.86 -18.98
CA VAL A 475 1.00 -18.27 -19.90
C VAL A 475 0.11 -17.25 -19.20
N THR A 476 -0.33 -17.54 -17.97
CA THR A 476 -1.18 -16.63 -17.18
C THR A 476 -0.44 -15.32 -16.85
N VAL A 477 0.83 -15.41 -16.42
CA VAL A 477 1.68 -14.25 -16.13
C VAL A 477 1.93 -13.45 -17.40
N LEU A 478 2.23 -14.11 -18.52
CA LEU A 478 2.40 -13.44 -19.81
C LEU A 478 1.14 -12.68 -20.22
N VAL A 479 -0.04 -13.30 -20.13
CA VAL A 479 -1.32 -12.62 -20.42
C VAL A 479 -1.54 -11.44 -19.46
N PHE A 480 -1.28 -11.62 -18.17
CA PHE A 480 -1.44 -10.56 -17.18
C PHE A 480 -0.49 -9.37 -17.44
N VAL A 481 0.76 -9.64 -17.81
CA VAL A 481 1.77 -8.64 -18.17
C VAL A 481 1.43 -7.92 -19.48
N LEU A 482 0.97 -8.66 -20.50
CA LEU A 482 0.52 -8.09 -21.77
C LEU A 482 -0.75 -7.24 -21.60
N GLY A 483 -1.57 -7.52 -20.58
CA GLY A 483 -2.77 -6.75 -20.23
C GLY A 483 -2.50 -5.41 -19.52
N ARG A 484 -1.25 -5.15 -19.09
CA ARG A 484 -0.87 -3.92 -18.36
C ARG A 484 -1.36 -2.58 -18.93
N PRO A 485 -1.34 -2.32 -20.25
CA PRO A 485 -1.80 -1.03 -20.80
C PRO A 485 -3.33 -0.84 -20.71
N PHE A 486 -4.10 -1.90 -20.43
CA PHE A 486 -5.56 -1.85 -20.35
C PHE A 486 -6.10 -1.74 -18.92
N TYR A 487 -5.25 -1.88 -17.89
CA TYR A 487 -5.69 -1.85 -16.50
C TYR A 487 -5.85 -0.42 -15.95
N ARG A 488 -6.89 -0.23 -15.13
CA ARG A 488 -7.10 0.95 -14.28
C ARG A 488 -6.47 0.69 -12.90
N TYR A 489 -5.73 1.67 -12.38
CA TYR A 489 -5.02 1.56 -11.09
C TYR A 489 -5.64 2.52 -10.06
N SER A 490 -6.10 1.98 -8.94
CA SER A 490 -6.60 2.74 -7.79
C SER A 490 -5.45 3.38 -7.02
N THR A 491 -5.50 4.68 -6.71
CA THR A 491 -4.47 5.37 -5.91
C THR A 491 -4.35 4.79 -4.49
N ALA A 492 -3.13 4.49 -4.05
CA ALA A 492 -2.88 3.88 -2.74
C ALA A 492 -3.19 4.85 -1.57
N LEU A 493 -4.28 4.62 -0.84
CA LEU A 493 -4.67 5.34 0.38
C LEU A 493 -3.90 4.86 1.63
N GLY A 494 -2.57 4.78 1.55
CA GLY A 494 -1.71 4.36 2.68
C GLY A 494 -2.06 2.99 3.29
N SER A 495 -1.54 2.70 4.49
CA SER A 495 -1.85 1.44 5.18
C SER A 495 -3.15 1.55 5.99
N PRO A 496 -4.15 0.68 5.75
CA PRO A 496 -5.37 0.63 6.56
C PRO A 496 -5.11 0.16 7.99
N LEU A 497 -3.96 -0.47 8.27
CA LEU A 497 -3.58 -0.94 9.59
C LEU A 497 -3.09 0.19 10.49
N THR A 498 -2.42 1.22 9.94
CA THR A 498 -1.84 2.30 10.73
C THR A 498 -2.90 3.06 11.57
N PRO A 499 -4.06 3.45 11.04
CA PRO A 499 -5.14 4.04 11.84
C PRO A 499 -5.66 3.13 12.95
N LEU A 500 -5.73 1.80 12.72
CA LEU A 500 -6.20 0.85 13.72
C LEU A 500 -5.22 0.72 14.89
N VAL A 501 -3.92 0.64 14.59
CA VAL A 501 -2.87 0.59 15.62
C VAL A 501 -2.83 1.91 16.39
N GLN A 502 -3.00 3.05 15.72
CA GLN A 502 -3.10 4.36 16.38
C GLN A 502 -4.25 4.41 17.38
N VAL A 503 -5.43 3.87 17.03
CA VAL A 503 -6.57 3.79 17.94
C VAL A 503 -6.27 2.89 19.13
N LEU A 504 -5.65 1.72 18.92
CA LEU A 504 -5.29 0.79 20.00
C LEU A 504 -4.30 1.43 20.97
N VAL A 505 -3.23 2.05 20.45
CA VAL A 505 -2.23 2.75 21.26
C VAL A 505 -2.86 3.91 22.04
N ALA A 506 -3.72 4.70 21.39
CA ALA A 506 -4.43 5.80 22.04
C ALA A 506 -5.40 5.31 23.12
N ALA A 507 -6.07 4.17 22.92
CA ALA A 507 -6.98 3.57 23.89
C ALA A 507 -6.24 3.00 25.10
N ILE A 508 -5.14 2.27 24.90
CA ILE A 508 -4.30 1.73 25.98
C ILE A 508 -3.71 2.86 26.82
N ALA A 509 -3.21 3.92 26.17
CA ALA A 509 -2.68 5.10 26.85
C ALA A 509 -3.72 5.84 27.71
N LYS A 510 -5.02 5.57 27.52
CA LYS A 510 -6.15 6.25 28.17
C LYS A 510 -7.05 5.33 28.99
N ILE A 511 -6.60 4.11 29.28
CA ILE A 511 -7.42 3.07 29.95
C ILE A 511 -7.87 3.48 31.36
N ASN A 512 -7.09 4.29 32.07
CA ASN A 512 -7.34 4.70 33.46
C ASN A 512 -8.22 5.96 33.63
N LEU A 513 -8.86 6.45 32.57
CA LEU A 513 -9.72 7.64 32.63
C LEU A 513 -11.20 7.25 32.78
N PRO A 514 -12.02 7.98 33.54
CA PRO A 514 -13.46 7.70 33.64
C PRO A 514 -14.23 8.11 32.37
N TYR A 515 -15.30 7.36 32.04
CA TYR A 515 -16.16 7.58 30.87
C TYR A 515 -17.05 8.83 31.04
N PRO A 516 -17.11 9.74 30.05
CA PRO A 516 -17.92 10.95 30.13
C PRO A 516 -19.41 10.70 29.86
N SER A 517 -20.28 11.38 30.60
CA SER A 517 -21.75 11.22 30.55
C SER A 517 -22.44 11.79 29.30
N ASN A 518 -21.73 12.49 28.40
CA ASN A 518 -22.30 13.16 27.22
C ASN A 518 -21.54 12.81 25.90
N PRO A 519 -22.22 12.27 24.86
CA PRO A 519 -21.61 11.88 23.59
C PRO A 519 -20.99 13.03 22.77
N SER A 520 -21.47 14.27 22.97
CA SER A 520 -21.02 15.47 22.25
C SER A 520 -19.60 15.94 22.62
N LEU A 521 -18.98 15.35 23.64
CA LEU A 521 -17.61 15.64 24.06
C LEU A 521 -16.55 14.82 23.31
N LEU A 522 -16.98 13.83 22.51
CA LEU A 522 -16.09 12.97 21.73
C LEU A 522 -15.51 13.71 20.51
N HIS A 523 -14.28 13.39 20.12
CA HIS A 523 -13.60 14.08 19.04
C HIS A 523 -14.03 13.57 17.66
N GLU A 524 -15.01 14.23 17.07
CA GLU A 524 -15.21 14.21 15.63
C GLU A 524 -14.38 15.33 14.97
N ALA A 525 -13.80 15.03 13.82
CA ALA A 525 -13.15 16.03 13.00
C ALA A 525 -14.26 16.81 12.27
N ASN A 526 -14.53 18.04 12.70
CA ASN A 526 -15.44 18.92 11.97
C ASN A 526 -14.72 19.50 10.75
N GLY A 527 -15.26 19.25 9.55
CA GLY A 527 -14.98 20.01 8.33
C GLY A 527 -14.30 19.24 7.20
N SER A 528 -14.81 19.48 5.97
CA SER A 528 -14.33 19.17 4.60
C SER A 528 -14.27 17.73 4.05
N ASN A 529 -14.07 16.66 4.82
CA ASN A 529 -14.04 15.27 4.28
C ASN A 529 -15.41 14.55 4.26
N LYS A 530 -16.52 15.30 4.24
CA LYS A 530 -17.88 14.71 4.26
C LYS A 530 -18.28 14.00 2.97
N LEU A 531 -17.63 14.29 1.84
CA LEU A 531 -18.10 13.83 0.52
C LEU A 531 -17.62 12.42 0.11
N GLN A 532 -16.58 11.87 0.76
CA GLN A 532 -15.96 10.61 0.30
C GLN A 532 -15.91 9.49 1.34
N ARG A 533 -16.21 9.78 2.62
CA ARG A 533 -16.33 8.77 3.68
C ARG A 533 -17.79 8.70 4.14
N ARG A 534 -18.50 7.62 3.78
CA ARG A 534 -19.83 7.33 4.32
C ARG A 534 -19.75 7.30 5.86
N LEU A 535 -20.54 8.14 6.53
CA LEU A 535 -20.55 8.18 7.99
C LEU A 535 -21.13 6.88 8.57
N LEU A 536 -20.34 6.25 9.44
CA LEU A 536 -20.73 5.08 10.22
C LEU A 536 -21.66 5.50 11.37
N GLY A 537 -22.76 4.76 11.58
CA GLY A 537 -23.64 4.97 12.73
C GLY A 537 -22.94 4.63 14.05
N HIS A 538 -23.11 5.47 15.07
CA HIS A 538 -22.49 5.27 16.39
C HIS A 538 -23.03 4.02 17.08
N THR A 539 -22.14 3.13 17.55
CA THR A 539 -22.53 1.88 18.23
C THR A 539 -22.03 1.84 19.69
N ASN A 540 -22.96 1.70 20.65
CA ASN A 540 -22.71 1.77 22.11
C ASN A 540 -22.07 0.51 22.75
N ARG A 541 -21.51 -0.44 21.98
CA ARG A 541 -21.15 -1.78 22.50
C ARG A 541 -19.74 -1.93 23.07
N LEU A 542 -18.79 -1.13 22.61
CA LEU A 542 -17.41 -1.13 23.07
C LEU A 542 -17.07 0.32 23.44
N SER A 543 -16.97 0.61 24.73
CA SER A 543 -16.67 1.96 25.20
C SER A 543 -15.16 2.18 25.23
N CYS A 544 -14.57 2.59 24.11
CA CYS A 544 -13.19 3.09 24.09
C CYS A 544 -13.16 4.55 24.54
N ASN A 545 -12.38 4.84 25.59
CA ASN A 545 -12.25 6.15 26.22
C ASN A 545 -11.49 7.16 25.35
N ASN A 546 -12.18 7.88 24.47
CA ASN A 546 -11.62 9.05 23.80
C ASN A 546 -11.91 10.34 24.57
N ARG A 547 -11.28 10.50 25.74
CA ARG A 547 -11.35 11.76 26.48
C ARG A 547 -10.52 12.86 25.78
N LYS A 548 -11.09 14.07 25.70
CA LYS A 548 -10.36 15.35 25.76
C LYS A 548 -10.18 15.73 27.23
N LYS A 549 -8.94 15.94 27.68
CA LYS A 549 -8.68 16.48 29.02
C LYS A 549 -9.28 17.89 29.05
N ASN A 550 -10.29 18.12 29.89
CA ASN A 550 -10.75 19.48 30.19
C ASN A 550 -9.70 20.10 31.11
N GLU A 551 -8.78 20.87 30.53
CA GLU A 551 -8.13 21.95 31.25
C GLU A 551 -9.09 23.14 31.23
N SER A 552 -9.57 23.50 32.41
CA SER A 552 -10.32 24.72 32.65
C SER A 552 -9.45 25.93 32.33
N ASN A 553 -10.06 26.88 31.64
CA ASN A 553 -9.63 28.25 31.35
C ASN A 553 -8.79 28.44 30.07
N GLY A 554 -9.49 28.77 28.97
CA GLY A 554 -9.07 29.83 28.05
C GLY A 554 -7.92 29.58 27.07
N VAL A 555 -7.56 28.33 26.75
CA VAL A 555 -6.44 28.02 25.84
C VAL A 555 -6.91 27.23 24.61
N ALA A 556 -6.60 27.76 23.42
CA ALA A 556 -6.94 27.15 22.13
C ALA A 556 -6.34 25.73 21.97
N LYS A 557 -7.16 24.79 21.48
CA LYS A 557 -6.89 23.34 21.41
C LYS A 557 -5.71 23.00 20.47
N LYS A 558 -4.51 22.75 21.01
CA LYS A 558 -3.40 22.04 20.33
C LYS A 558 -3.93 20.75 19.66
N LYS A 559 -3.66 20.51 18.36
CA LYS A 559 -3.95 19.21 17.73
C LYS A 559 -3.04 18.15 18.35
N GLN A 560 -3.63 17.27 19.14
CA GLN A 560 -2.93 16.16 19.80
C GLN A 560 -2.45 15.14 18.76
N SER A 561 -1.33 14.45 19.03
CA SER A 561 -0.77 13.45 18.11
C SER A 561 -1.80 12.36 17.76
N PRO A 562 -1.84 11.85 16.52
CA PRO A 562 -2.78 10.79 16.11
C PRO A 562 -2.67 9.52 16.97
N TRP A 563 -1.48 9.27 17.53
CA TRP A 563 -1.19 8.18 18.47
C TRP A 563 -1.72 8.39 19.89
N ARG A 564 -2.13 9.63 20.24
CA ARG A 564 -2.72 9.98 21.54
C ARG A 564 -4.20 10.35 21.45
N LEU A 565 -4.72 10.76 20.29
CA LEU A 565 -6.12 11.13 20.11
C LEU A 565 -6.65 10.63 18.76
N ALA A 566 -7.42 9.55 18.80
CA ALA A 566 -8.11 9.00 17.64
C ALA A 566 -9.47 9.68 17.39
N THR A 567 -9.88 9.78 16.13
CA THR A 567 -11.21 10.27 15.75
C THR A 567 -12.30 9.24 16.05
N VAL A 568 -13.53 9.69 16.29
CA VAL A 568 -14.68 8.78 16.51
C VAL A 568 -14.85 7.81 15.33
N THR A 569 -14.68 8.27 14.09
CA THR A 569 -14.77 7.41 12.90
C THR A 569 -13.73 6.29 12.92
N GLN A 570 -12.47 6.58 13.22
CA GLN A 570 -11.42 5.54 13.34
C GLN A 570 -11.70 4.55 14.47
N VAL A 571 -12.30 5.04 15.57
CA VAL A 571 -12.71 4.14 16.67
C VAL A 571 -13.88 3.27 16.27
N GLU A 572 -14.89 3.80 15.57
CA GLU A 572 -15.99 2.97 15.05
C GLU A 572 -15.49 1.97 13.99
N GLU A 573 -14.55 2.35 13.12
CA GLU A 573 -13.86 1.44 12.19
C GLU A 573 -13.17 0.28 12.94
N LEU A 574 -12.44 0.57 14.02
CA LEU A 574 -11.84 -0.47 14.88
C LEU A 574 -12.90 -1.30 15.60
N LYS A 575 -13.96 -0.69 16.15
CA LYS A 575 -15.04 -1.41 16.83
C LYS A 575 -15.69 -2.42 15.90
N LEU A 576 -15.93 -2.06 14.63
CA LEU A 576 -16.45 -3.01 13.64
C LEU A 576 -15.55 -4.24 13.50
N ILE A 577 -14.24 -4.03 13.35
CA ILE A 577 -13.28 -5.14 13.27
C ILE A 577 -13.31 -5.98 14.56
N VAL A 578 -13.29 -5.35 15.73
CA VAL A 578 -13.35 -6.05 17.02
C VAL A 578 -14.65 -6.84 17.16
N THR A 579 -15.79 -6.32 16.67
CA THR A 579 -17.07 -7.04 16.70
C THR A 579 -17.09 -8.25 15.76
N MET A 580 -16.24 -8.31 14.75
CA MET A 580 -16.11 -9.47 13.87
C MET A 580 -15.28 -10.61 14.49
N ILE A 581 -14.33 -10.29 15.38
CA ILE A 581 -13.40 -11.28 15.97
C ILE A 581 -14.13 -12.48 16.58
N PRO A 582 -15.21 -12.32 17.39
CA PRO A 582 -15.93 -13.46 17.93
C PRO A 582 -16.53 -14.37 16.85
N ILE A 583 -17.10 -13.79 15.79
CA ILE A 583 -17.65 -14.54 14.65
C ILE A 583 -16.53 -15.24 13.91
N TRP A 584 -15.42 -14.55 13.66
CA TRP A 584 -14.21 -15.11 13.05
C TRP A 584 -13.67 -16.31 13.83
N LEU A 585 -13.53 -16.19 15.15
CA LEU A 585 -13.09 -17.28 16.03
C LEU A 585 -14.00 -18.50 15.94
N THR A 586 -15.33 -18.29 15.95
CA THR A 586 -16.27 -19.41 15.79
C THR A 586 -16.17 -20.04 14.40
N SER A 587 -15.89 -19.26 13.36
CA SER A 587 -15.73 -19.74 12.00
C SER A 587 -14.44 -20.54 11.77
N LEU A 588 -13.42 -20.45 12.64
CA LEU A 588 -12.19 -21.26 12.52
C LEU A 588 -12.49 -22.78 12.55
N VAL A 589 -13.54 -23.18 13.25
CA VAL A 589 -13.99 -24.58 13.30
C VAL A 589 -14.52 -25.06 11.95
N PHE A 590 -15.12 -24.16 11.18
CA PHE A 590 -15.47 -24.45 9.78
C PHE A 590 -14.21 -24.70 8.94
N GLY A 591 -13.16 -23.89 9.14
CA GLY A 591 -11.86 -24.08 8.49
C GLY A 591 -11.21 -25.43 8.83
N ILE A 592 -11.32 -25.89 10.09
CA ILE A 592 -10.89 -27.24 10.50
C ILE A 592 -11.63 -28.31 9.68
N GLY A 593 -12.96 -28.20 9.56
CA GLY A 593 -13.77 -29.16 8.82
C GLY A 593 -13.44 -29.19 7.33
N ASN A 594 -13.18 -28.03 6.73
CA ASN A 594 -12.77 -27.92 5.33
C ASN A 594 -11.41 -28.63 5.09
N ALA A 595 -10.47 -28.55 6.05
CA ALA A 595 -9.18 -29.22 5.97
C ALA A 595 -9.27 -30.76 6.02
N LEU A 596 -10.37 -31.35 6.52
CA LEU A 596 -10.57 -32.81 6.58
C LEU A 596 -10.81 -33.43 5.19
N GLY A 597 -11.41 -32.68 4.27
CA GLY A 597 -11.68 -33.11 2.90
C GLY A 597 -10.40 -33.48 2.13
N PRO A 598 -9.47 -32.55 1.88
CA PRO A 598 -8.25 -32.81 1.11
C PRO A 598 -7.22 -33.69 1.85
N THR A 599 -7.47 -34.09 3.10
CA THR A 599 -6.55 -34.91 3.89
C THR A 599 -7.13 -36.29 4.18
N PHE A 600 -8.02 -36.38 5.17
CA PHE A 600 -8.54 -37.65 5.66
C PHE A 600 -9.52 -38.30 4.69
N PHE A 601 -10.35 -37.54 3.97
CA PHE A 601 -11.27 -38.17 3.01
C PHE A 601 -10.51 -38.78 1.84
N ILE A 602 -9.43 -38.15 1.38
CA ILE A 602 -8.53 -38.72 0.36
C ILE A 602 -7.82 -39.95 0.90
N LYS A 603 -7.29 -39.89 2.13
CA LYS A 603 -6.62 -41.01 2.77
C LYS A 603 -7.55 -42.20 3.04
N GLN A 604 -8.82 -41.94 3.35
CA GLN A 604 -9.88 -42.94 3.46
C GLN A 604 -10.20 -43.55 2.09
N GLY A 605 -10.29 -42.71 1.04
CA GLY A 605 -10.56 -43.15 -0.32
C GLY A 605 -9.45 -43.99 -0.95
N SER A 606 -8.19 -43.77 -0.56
CA SER A 606 -7.04 -44.51 -1.12
C SER A 606 -6.96 -45.98 -0.67
N VAL A 607 -7.66 -46.35 0.42
CA VAL A 607 -7.75 -47.74 0.90
C VAL A 607 -9.06 -48.45 0.48
N MET A 608 -9.89 -47.80 -0.33
CA MET A 608 -11.17 -48.32 -0.82
C MET A 608 -11.07 -48.78 -2.28
N ASN A 609 -12.07 -49.52 -2.76
CA ASN A 609 -12.12 -49.91 -4.18
C ASN A 609 -12.55 -48.72 -5.05
N ARG A 610 -11.64 -48.23 -5.90
CA ARG A 610 -11.80 -47.04 -6.77
C ARG A 610 -12.10 -47.37 -8.24
N LYS A 611 -12.33 -48.64 -8.58
CA LYS A 611 -12.70 -49.04 -9.96
C LYS A 611 -14.17 -48.68 -10.22
N ILE A 612 -14.44 -47.78 -11.18
CA ILE A 612 -15.80 -47.53 -11.69
C ILE A 612 -16.14 -48.59 -12.75
N PHE A 613 -15.27 -48.70 -13.75
CA PHE A 613 -15.37 -49.65 -14.85
C PHE A 613 -14.24 -50.67 -14.74
N ASN A 614 -14.36 -51.82 -15.40
CA ASN A 614 -13.35 -52.89 -15.35
C ASN A 614 -11.93 -52.41 -15.73
N HIS A 615 -11.80 -51.32 -16.49
CA HIS A 615 -10.53 -50.78 -16.97
C HIS A 615 -10.15 -49.39 -16.43
N PHE A 616 -10.96 -48.76 -15.57
CA PHE A 616 -10.70 -47.39 -15.12
C PHE A 616 -10.77 -47.27 -13.60
N GLU A 617 -9.64 -46.91 -13.00
CA GLU A 617 -9.50 -46.60 -11.59
C GLU A 617 -9.39 -45.09 -11.39
N ILE A 618 -10.30 -44.53 -10.60
CA ILE A 618 -10.27 -43.09 -10.32
C ILE A 618 -9.15 -42.78 -9.32
N PRO A 619 -8.38 -41.70 -9.53
CA PRO A 619 -7.55 -41.13 -8.49
C PRO A 619 -8.32 -40.84 -7.20
N ALA A 620 -7.73 -41.08 -6.03
CA ALA A 620 -8.44 -40.92 -4.77
C ALA A 620 -8.79 -39.44 -4.52
N ALA A 621 -7.90 -38.53 -4.91
CA ALA A 621 -8.09 -37.10 -4.80
C ALA A 621 -9.21 -36.55 -5.71
N SER A 622 -9.51 -37.20 -6.83
CA SER A 622 -10.58 -36.78 -7.74
C SER A 622 -11.98 -36.90 -7.15
N MET A 623 -12.14 -37.60 -6.02
CA MET A 623 -13.41 -37.62 -5.28
C MET A 623 -13.85 -36.22 -4.82
N ALA A 624 -12.91 -35.26 -4.70
CA ALA A 624 -13.20 -33.86 -4.40
C ALA A 624 -14.17 -33.21 -5.41
N ILE A 625 -14.32 -33.76 -6.63
CA ILE A 625 -15.30 -33.29 -7.61
C ILE A 625 -16.73 -33.28 -7.08
N LEU A 626 -17.07 -34.23 -6.20
CA LEU A 626 -18.40 -34.32 -5.60
C LEU A 626 -18.66 -33.14 -4.66
N SER A 627 -17.62 -32.61 -4.02
CA SER A 627 -17.73 -31.39 -3.21
C SER A 627 -18.01 -30.19 -4.11
N ALA A 628 -17.28 -30.05 -5.23
CA ALA A 628 -17.50 -28.98 -6.21
C ALA A 628 -18.93 -29.00 -6.79
N ILE A 629 -19.45 -30.20 -7.09
CA ILE A 629 -20.84 -30.40 -7.54
C ILE A 629 -21.82 -29.97 -6.44
N GLY A 630 -21.61 -30.40 -5.19
CA GLY A 630 -22.45 -30.02 -4.05
C GLY A 630 -22.48 -28.52 -3.83
N MET A 631 -21.32 -27.85 -3.88
CA MET A 631 -21.21 -26.41 -3.76
C MET A 631 -21.96 -25.69 -4.87
N THR A 632 -21.72 -26.07 -6.13
CA THR A 632 -22.37 -25.44 -7.30
C THR A 632 -23.88 -25.64 -7.27
N ALA A 633 -24.34 -26.85 -6.95
CA ALA A 633 -25.77 -27.16 -6.85
C ALA A 633 -26.45 -26.35 -5.74
N SER A 634 -25.79 -26.24 -4.57
CA SER A 634 -26.33 -25.45 -3.45
C SER A 634 -26.43 -23.96 -3.77
N LEU A 635 -25.45 -23.40 -4.49
CA LEU A 635 -25.46 -22.00 -4.92
C LEU A 635 -26.57 -21.74 -5.96
N ALA A 636 -26.67 -22.61 -6.98
CA ALA A 636 -27.74 -22.53 -7.98
C ALA A 636 -29.13 -22.64 -7.34
N PHE A 637 -29.30 -23.57 -6.39
CA PHE A 637 -30.53 -23.70 -5.62
C PHE A 637 -30.85 -22.45 -4.80
N TYR A 638 -29.84 -21.87 -4.13
CA TYR A 638 -29.99 -20.64 -3.37
C TYR A 638 -30.47 -19.49 -4.27
N ASP A 639 -29.80 -19.23 -5.38
CA ASP A 639 -30.08 -18.06 -6.22
C ASP A 639 -31.36 -18.20 -7.06
N LYS A 640 -31.65 -19.40 -7.58
CA LYS A 640 -32.78 -19.62 -8.50
C LYS A 640 -34.07 -20.00 -7.80
N VAL A 641 -34.00 -20.67 -6.65
CA VAL A 641 -35.18 -21.21 -5.96
C VAL A 641 -35.40 -20.49 -4.64
N LEU A 642 -34.39 -20.50 -3.75
CA LEU A 642 -34.56 -20.01 -2.39
C LEU A 642 -34.68 -18.49 -2.33
N LEU A 643 -33.86 -17.76 -3.08
CA LEU A 643 -33.81 -16.30 -3.07
C LEU A 643 -35.11 -15.66 -3.59
N PRO A 644 -35.69 -16.06 -4.75
CA PRO A 644 -36.98 -15.52 -5.19
C PRO A 644 -38.13 -15.86 -4.24
N TYR A 645 -38.13 -17.06 -3.67
CA TYR A 645 -39.12 -17.48 -2.70
C TYR A 645 -39.02 -16.67 -1.39
N LEU A 646 -37.83 -16.58 -0.82
CA LEU A 646 -37.60 -15.84 0.42
C LEU A 646 -37.85 -14.35 0.25
N ARG A 647 -37.48 -13.74 -0.88
CA ARG A 647 -37.82 -12.34 -1.17
C ARG A 647 -39.32 -12.07 -1.08
N ARG A 648 -40.16 -13.01 -1.56
CA ARG A 648 -41.63 -12.90 -1.47
C ARG A 648 -42.14 -13.04 -0.04
N VAL A 649 -41.50 -13.85 0.79
CA VAL A 649 -41.95 -14.15 2.16
C VAL A 649 -41.40 -13.17 3.19
N THR A 650 -40.11 -12.85 3.15
CA THR A 650 -39.41 -12.04 4.16
C THR A 650 -39.36 -10.56 3.81
N GLY A 651 -39.62 -10.19 2.54
CA GLY A 651 -39.50 -8.81 2.05
C GLY A 651 -38.05 -8.28 2.04
N ASN A 652 -37.05 -9.11 2.34
CA ASN A 652 -35.64 -8.74 2.34
C ASN A 652 -35.03 -9.02 0.96
N GLU A 653 -34.33 -8.03 0.37
CA GLU A 653 -33.66 -8.16 -0.93
C GLU A 653 -32.64 -9.32 -0.99
N ARG A 654 -32.12 -9.78 0.16
CA ARG A 654 -31.14 -10.87 0.23
C ARG A 654 -31.71 -12.23 0.59
N GLY A 655 -33.02 -12.32 0.86
CA GLY A 655 -33.70 -13.56 1.23
C GLY A 655 -33.43 -13.98 2.67
N ILE A 656 -32.25 -14.56 2.95
CA ILE A 656 -31.80 -14.94 4.31
C ILE A 656 -30.67 -14.03 4.81
N ASN A 657 -30.58 -13.95 6.13
CA ASN A 657 -29.55 -13.21 6.82
C ASN A 657 -28.17 -13.88 6.68
N ILE A 658 -27.08 -13.10 6.52
CA ILE A 658 -25.72 -13.64 6.23
C ILE A 658 -25.24 -14.60 7.33
N LEU A 659 -25.38 -14.23 8.61
CA LEU A 659 -24.99 -15.11 9.72
C LEU A 659 -25.85 -16.39 9.79
N THR A 660 -27.12 -16.33 9.36
CA THR A 660 -27.97 -17.51 9.26
C THR A 660 -27.50 -18.42 8.13
N ARG A 661 -27.12 -17.85 6.98
CA ARG A 661 -26.50 -18.59 5.88
C ARG A 661 -25.23 -19.31 6.33
N ILE A 662 -24.36 -18.63 7.08
CA ILE A 662 -23.15 -19.23 7.67
C ILE A 662 -23.52 -20.37 8.65
N GLY A 663 -24.52 -20.17 9.50
CA GLY A 663 -24.96 -21.20 10.44
C GLY A 663 -25.50 -22.47 9.76
N ILE A 664 -26.20 -22.35 8.63
CA ILE A 664 -26.69 -23.51 7.86
C ILE A 664 -25.53 -24.39 7.38
N GLY A 665 -24.45 -23.79 6.88
CA GLY A 665 -23.29 -24.57 6.45
C GLY A 665 -22.52 -25.18 7.63
N MET A 666 -22.45 -24.52 8.80
CA MET A 666 -21.88 -25.11 10.03
C MET A 666 -22.69 -26.32 10.53
N VAL A 667 -24.02 -26.25 10.45
CA VAL A 667 -24.90 -27.41 10.74
C VAL A 667 -24.63 -28.54 9.75
N THR A 668 -24.57 -28.21 8.46
CA THR A 668 -24.31 -29.19 7.39
C THR A 668 -22.97 -29.90 7.62
N LEU A 669 -21.92 -29.15 7.96
CA LEU A 669 -20.60 -29.68 8.29
C LEU A 669 -20.62 -30.58 9.54
N THR A 670 -21.42 -30.26 10.55
CA THR A 670 -21.60 -31.11 11.73
C THR A 670 -22.25 -32.44 11.35
N ILE A 671 -23.26 -32.42 10.49
CA ILE A 671 -23.89 -33.64 9.98
C ILE A 671 -22.90 -34.43 9.11
N THR A 672 -22.06 -33.76 8.32
CA THR A 672 -20.98 -34.41 7.57
C THR A 672 -20.06 -35.20 8.49
N MET A 673 -19.67 -34.68 9.66
CA MET A 673 -18.84 -35.42 10.62
C MET A 673 -19.54 -36.68 11.17
N VAL A 674 -20.85 -36.60 11.44
CA VAL A 674 -21.63 -37.78 11.84
C VAL A 674 -21.62 -38.83 10.73
N VAL A 675 -21.90 -38.42 9.49
CA VAL A 675 -21.90 -39.33 8.33
C VAL A 675 -20.52 -39.94 8.12
N SER A 676 -19.44 -39.15 8.18
CA SER A 676 -18.06 -39.64 8.07
C SER A 676 -17.71 -40.67 9.13
N ALA A 677 -18.12 -40.45 10.39
CA ALA A 677 -17.90 -41.41 11.47
C ALA A 677 -18.65 -42.73 11.23
N LEU A 678 -19.88 -42.67 10.71
CA LEU A 678 -20.67 -43.86 10.38
C LEU A 678 -20.10 -44.62 9.19
N VAL A 679 -19.72 -43.91 8.11
CA VAL A 679 -19.10 -44.50 6.93
C VAL A 679 -17.79 -45.18 7.29
N GLU A 680 -16.97 -44.55 8.11
CA GLU A 680 -15.71 -45.15 8.56
C GLU A 680 -15.92 -46.39 9.42
N ARG A 681 -16.92 -46.37 10.30
CA ARG A 681 -17.29 -47.56 11.08
C ARG A 681 -17.73 -48.72 10.19
N VAL A 682 -18.50 -48.45 9.13
CA VAL A 682 -18.90 -49.47 8.15
C VAL A 682 -17.70 -49.99 7.37
N ARG A 683 -16.81 -49.09 6.91
CA ARG A 683 -15.57 -49.44 6.20
C ARG A 683 -14.68 -50.35 7.04
N LEU A 684 -14.43 -49.97 8.29
CA LEU A 684 -13.56 -50.72 9.20
C LEU A 684 -14.14 -52.11 9.51
N ASN A 685 -15.46 -52.21 9.76
CA ASN A 685 -16.12 -53.48 10.00
C ASN A 685 -16.05 -54.42 8.77
N ALA A 686 -16.20 -53.89 7.56
CA ALA A 686 -16.06 -54.69 6.34
C ALA A 686 -14.61 -55.17 6.13
N PHE A 687 -13.63 -54.32 6.42
CA PHE A 687 -12.21 -54.69 6.36
C PHE A 687 -11.87 -55.80 7.35
N LEU A 688 -12.39 -55.75 8.59
CA LEU A 688 -12.23 -56.82 9.58
C LEU A 688 -12.85 -58.15 9.12
N GLN A 689 -13.81 -58.12 8.20
CA GLN A 689 -14.40 -59.30 7.55
C GLN A 689 -13.66 -59.71 6.25
N GLY A 690 -12.51 -59.08 5.94
CA GLY A 690 -11.72 -59.35 4.75
C GLY A 690 -12.29 -58.79 3.44
N LYS A 691 -13.23 -57.82 3.50
CA LYS A 691 -13.87 -57.21 2.33
C LYS A 691 -13.44 -55.75 2.15
N THR A 692 -13.13 -55.36 0.92
CA THR A 692 -12.90 -53.96 0.55
C THR A 692 -14.18 -53.34 -0.02
N ILE A 693 -14.64 -52.23 0.56
CA ILE A 693 -15.85 -51.56 0.10
C ILE A 693 -15.55 -50.55 -1.01
N HIS A 694 -16.55 -50.29 -1.85
CA HIS A 694 -16.44 -49.30 -2.93
C HIS A 694 -16.38 -47.86 -2.42
N VAL A 695 -15.64 -47.03 -3.14
CA VAL A 695 -15.45 -45.59 -2.83
C VAL A 695 -16.75 -44.79 -2.83
N TYR A 696 -17.84 -45.29 -3.43
CA TYR A 696 -19.16 -44.63 -3.44
C TYR A 696 -19.73 -44.37 -2.04
N TRP A 697 -19.30 -45.10 -1.03
CA TRP A 697 -19.67 -44.81 0.36
C TRP A 697 -19.18 -43.45 0.86
N LEU A 698 -18.18 -42.84 0.21
CA LEU A 698 -17.72 -41.47 0.52
C LEU A 698 -18.58 -40.38 -0.14
N VAL A 699 -19.47 -40.72 -1.08
CA VAL A 699 -20.31 -39.74 -1.79
C VAL A 699 -21.12 -38.86 -0.82
N PRO A 700 -21.83 -39.40 0.19
CA PRO A 700 -22.64 -38.59 1.08
C PRO A 700 -21.82 -37.55 1.86
N GLN A 701 -20.71 -37.95 2.48
CA GLN A 701 -19.87 -37.04 3.26
C GLN A 701 -19.20 -35.96 2.39
N VAL A 702 -18.71 -36.31 1.19
CA VAL A 702 -18.04 -35.34 0.31
C VAL A 702 -19.05 -34.36 -0.31
N LEU A 703 -20.22 -34.84 -0.73
CA LEU A 703 -21.27 -33.99 -1.30
C LEU A 703 -21.85 -33.04 -0.25
N MET A 704 -22.09 -33.52 0.98
CA MET A 704 -22.57 -32.69 2.08
C MET A 704 -21.55 -31.65 2.50
N SER A 705 -20.26 -31.98 2.49
CA SER A 705 -19.18 -31.00 2.70
C SER A 705 -19.30 -29.84 1.69
N GLY A 706 -19.44 -30.15 0.40
CA GLY A 706 -19.58 -29.13 -0.64
C GLY A 706 -20.85 -28.28 -0.51
N ILE A 707 -21.97 -28.88 -0.10
CA ILE A 707 -23.18 -28.11 0.23
C ILE A 707 -22.90 -27.14 1.39
N GLY A 708 -22.19 -27.61 2.43
CA GLY A 708 -21.72 -26.78 3.53
C GLY A 708 -20.89 -25.58 3.05
N ASP A 709 -19.97 -25.81 2.10
CA ASP A 709 -19.13 -24.76 1.51
C ASP A 709 -19.96 -23.70 0.77
N GLY A 710 -20.95 -24.10 -0.03
CA GLY A 710 -21.80 -23.14 -0.77
C GLY A 710 -22.63 -22.20 0.12
N PHE A 711 -22.93 -22.62 1.35
CA PHE A 711 -23.59 -21.78 2.35
C PHE A 711 -22.58 -20.98 3.20
N SER A 712 -21.67 -21.66 3.89
CA SER A 712 -20.76 -21.03 4.86
C SER A 712 -19.61 -20.28 4.20
N LEU A 713 -18.93 -20.85 3.21
CA LEU A 713 -17.77 -20.20 2.60
C LEU A 713 -18.17 -18.90 1.88
N VAL A 714 -19.23 -18.97 1.06
CA VAL A 714 -19.80 -17.80 0.39
C VAL A 714 -20.34 -16.79 1.40
N GLY A 715 -21.02 -17.27 2.45
CA GLY A 715 -21.51 -16.40 3.52
C GLY A 715 -20.39 -15.69 4.29
N LEU A 716 -19.27 -16.36 4.56
CA LEU A 716 -18.10 -15.77 5.22
C LEU A 716 -17.43 -14.73 4.33
N GLN A 717 -17.27 -15.02 3.04
CA GLN A 717 -16.76 -14.06 2.05
C GLN A 717 -17.62 -12.79 2.02
N GLU A 718 -18.94 -12.95 1.87
CA GLU A 718 -19.91 -11.83 1.86
C GLU A 718 -19.86 -11.04 3.19
N TYR A 719 -19.85 -11.74 4.33
CA TYR A 719 -19.79 -11.13 5.65
C TYR A 719 -18.53 -10.28 5.84
N PHE A 720 -17.34 -10.83 5.62
CA PHE A 720 -16.09 -10.11 5.88
C PHE A 720 -15.83 -9.01 4.84
N TYR A 721 -16.33 -9.14 3.61
CA TYR A 721 -16.22 -8.08 2.61
C TYR A 721 -17.11 -6.87 2.94
N GLU A 722 -18.35 -7.10 3.40
CA GLU A 722 -19.31 -6.01 3.59
C GLU A 722 -19.26 -5.35 4.96
N GLN A 723 -18.95 -6.12 6.01
CA GLN A 723 -18.97 -5.57 7.37
C GLN A 723 -17.77 -4.65 7.62
N VAL A 724 -16.68 -4.76 6.86
CA VAL A 724 -15.51 -3.89 7.02
C VAL A 724 -15.77 -2.50 6.41
N PRO A 725 -15.04 -1.46 6.83
CA PRO A 725 -15.07 -0.15 6.17
C PRO A 725 -14.64 -0.25 4.70
N ASP A 726 -15.15 0.66 3.84
CA ASP A 726 -14.86 0.63 2.40
C ASP A 726 -13.35 0.72 2.11
N SER A 727 -12.60 1.47 2.92
CA SER A 727 -11.15 1.59 2.83
C SER A 727 -10.36 0.37 3.31
N MET A 728 -11.02 -0.67 3.81
CA MET A 728 -10.39 -1.85 4.44
C MET A 728 -10.92 -3.18 3.89
N ARG A 729 -11.50 -3.19 2.67
CA ARG A 729 -12.05 -4.41 2.06
C ARG A 729 -11.01 -5.52 1.87
N SER A 730 -9.77 -5.18 1.55
CA SER A 730 -8.67 -6.15 1.47
C SER A 730 -8.39 -6.84 2.82
N LEU A 731 -8.47 -6.11 3.92
CA LEU A 731 -8.35 -6.68 5.27
C LEU A 731 -9.51 -7.62 5.60
N GLY A 732 -10.73 -7.30 5.16
CA GLY A 732 -11.89 -8.21 5.25
C GLY A 732 -11.63 -9.53 4.53
N MET A 733 -11.15 -9.48 3.28
CA MET A 733 -10.81 -10.69 2.52
C MET A 733 -9.66 -11.48 3.16
N ALA A 734 -8.69 -10.81 3.78
CA ALA A 734 -7.65 -11.48 4.56
C ALA A 734 -8.22 -12.24 5.78
N PHE A 735 -9.17 -11.64 6.52
CA PHE A 735 -9.87 -12.34 7.59
C PHE A 735 -10.64 -13.57 7.07
N TYR A 736 -11.32 -13.46 5.94
CA TYR A 736 -12.00 -14.58 5.29
C TYR A 736 -11.02 -15.72 4.94
N LEU A 737 -9.95 -15.43 4.20
CA LEU A 737 -8.97 -16.45 3.80
C LEU A 737 -8.32 -17.11 5.02
N SER A 738 -8.00 -16.31 6.04
CA SER A 738 -7.37 -16.79 7.27
C SER A 738 -8.20 -17.84 8.03
N VAL A 739 -9.53 -17.89 7.82
CA VAL A 739 -10.39 -18.92 8.45
C VAL A 739 -9.94 -20.31 8.03
N ASN A 740 -9.62 -20.52 6.76
CA ASN A 740 -9.18 -21.80 6.24
C ASN A 740 -7.74 -22.12 6.68
N ASP A 741 -6.85 -21.12 6.61
CA ASP A 741 -5.42 -21.32 6.92
C ASP A 741 -5.21 -21.59 8.42
N ILE A 742 -5.76 -20.75 9.29
CA ILE A 742 -5.67 -20.94 10.74
C ILE A 742 -6.49 -22.17 11.16
N GLY A 743 -7.62 -22.45 10.51
CA GLY A 743 -8.36 -23.69 10.69
C GLY A 743 -7.50 -24.94 10.41
N SER A 744 -6.71 -24.92 9.33
CA SER A 744 -5.78 -26.00 8.99
C SER A 744 -4.65 -26.16 10.00
N PHE A 745 -4.11 -25.06 10.53
CA PHE A 745 -3.14 -25.11 11.64
C PHE A 745 -3.76 -25.69 12.92
N LEU A 746 -4.98 -25.28 13.26
CA LEU A 746 -5.71 -25.83 14.39
C LEU A 746 -6.01 -27.33 14.20
N MET A 747 -6.34 -27.77 12.99
CA MET A 747 -6.50 -29.19 12.68
C MET A 747 -5.21 -29.96 12.98
N SER A 748 -4.07 -29.47 12.51
CA SER A 748 -2.76 -30.08 12.78
C SER A 748 -2.46 -30.16 14.28
N PHE A 749 -2.77 -29.11 15.04
CA PHE A 749 -2.60 -29.10 16.50
C PHE A 749 -3.50 -30.14 17.19
N VAL A 750 -4.76 -30.24 16.77
CA VAL A 750 -5.69 -31.28 17.27
C VAL A 750 -5.16 -32.68 16.95
N ILE A 751 -4.62 -32.91 15.75
CA ILE A 751 -4.00 -34.19 15.37
C ILE A 751 -2.83 -34.52 16.31
N THR A 752 -1.93 -33.57 16.57
CA THR A 752 -0.79 -33.80 17.47
C THR A 752 -1.25 -34.13 18.89
N ILE A 753 -2.25 -33.42 19.42
CA ILE A 753 -2.82 -33.72 20.75
C ILE A 753 -3.43 -35.12 20.75
N VAL A 754 -4.24 -35.45 19.75
CA VAL A 754 -4.90 -36.77 19.67
C VAL A 754 -3.86 -37.88 19.54
N ASP A 755 -2.83 -37.73 18.71
CA ASP A 755 -1.75 -38.72 18.57
C ASP A 755 -0.99 -38.91 19.89
N TYR A 756 -0.68 -37.82 20.59
CA TYR A 756 -0.02 -37.86 21.90
C TYR A 756 -0.90 -38.57 22.94
N VAL A 757 -2.15 -38.12 23.11
CA VAL A 757 -3.07 -38.64 24.14
C VAL A 757 -3.46 -40.10 23.87
N THR A 758 -3.69 -40.48 22.61
CA THR A 758 -4.10 -41.86 22.27
C THR A 758 -2.92 -42.83 22.25
N GLY A 759 -1.70 -42.33 22.03
CA GLY A 759 -0.46 -43.09 22.16
C GLY A 759 0.05 -43.25 23.60
N MET A 760 -0.43 -42.44 24.55
CA MET A 760 -0.10 -42.60 25.97
C MET A 760 -0.54 -43.99 26.45
N ASN A 761 0.33 -44.67 27.20
CA ASN A 761 0.12 -46.00 27.76
C ASN A 761 0.04 -47.15 26.74
N GLY A 762 0.56 -46.98 25.52
CA GLY A 762 0.59 -48.04 24.50
C GLY A 762 -0.78 -48.38 23.91
N GLY A 763 -1.76 -47.47 24.06
CA GLY A 763 -3.08 -47.60 23.43
C GLY A 763 -3.02 -47.56 21.89
N LYS A 764 -4.06 -48.11 21.24
CA LYS A 764 -4.19 -47.99 19.78
C LYS A 764 -4.40 -46.53 19.39
N LYS A 765 -3.47 -45.98 18.60
CA LYS A 765 -3.55 -44.64 18.05
C LYS A 765 -4.81 -44.47 17.20
N TRP A 766 -5.51 -43.35 17.36
CA TRP A 766 -6.66 -43.04 16.51
C TRP A 766 -6.24 -42.66 15.09
N ILE A 767 -5.00 -42.16 14.94
CA ILE A 767 -4.40 -41.74 13.67
C ILE A 767 -3.03 -42.43 13.54
N GLY A 768 -2.98 -43.51 12.76
CA GLY A 768 -1.78 -44.29 12.46
C GLY A 768 -1.34 -44.15 11.00
N LYS A 769 -0.18 -44.72 10.66
CA LYS A 769 0.36 -44.71 9.28
C LYS A 769 -0.56 -45.48 8.31
N ASP A 770 -1.15 -46.58 8.79
CA ASP A 770 -2.19 -47.33 8.09
C ASP A 770 -3.57 -47.01 8.67
N VAL A 771 -4.50 -46.64 7.78
CA VAL A 771 -5.89 -46.33 8.15
C VAL A 771 -6.60 -47.56 8.70
N ASN A 772 -6.21 -48.75 8.26
CA ASN A 772 -6.84 -49.99 8.67
C ASN A 772 -6.55 -50.40 10.12
N ASP A 773 -5.41 -49.97 10.66
CA ASP A 773 -5.05 -50.18 12.07
C ASP A 773 -5.42 -48.98 12.97
N SER A 774 -5.96 -47.92 12.35
CA SER A 774 -6.37 -46.68 13.02
C SER A 774 -7.86 -46.69 13.38
N ARG A 775 -8.25 -45.96 14.43
CA ARG A 775 -9.66 -45.75 14.81
C ARG A 775 -10.13 -44.36 14.39
N LEU A 776 -10.16 -44.13 13.08
CA LEU A 776 -10.48 -42.82 12.49
C LEU A 776 -11.93 -42.38 12.80
N GLU A 777 -12.85 -43.32 13.05
CA GLU A 777 -14.22 -42.99 13.42
C GLU A 777 -14.31 -42.23 14.76
N TYR A 778 -13.42 -42.52 15.72
CA TYR A 778 -13.38 -41.78 17.00
C TYR A 778 -12.89 -40.35 16.81
N PHE A 779 -11.97 -40.15 15.85
CA PHE A 779 -11.49 -38.83 15.49
C PHE A 779 -12.60 -37.98 14.85
N TYR A 780 -13.44 -38.56 13.99
CA TYR A 780 -14.62 -37.87 13.46
C TYR A 780 -15.68 -37.58 14.53
N TRP A 781 -15.92 -38.48 15.49
CA TRP A 781 -16.81 -38.22 16.61
C TRP A 781 -16.30 -37.08 17.52
N LEU A 782 -14.98 -36.99 17.73
CA LEU A 782 -14.38 -35.86 18.46
C LEU A 782 -14.69 -34.54 17.75
N PHE A 783 -14.48 -34.45 16.44
CA PHE A 783 -14.82 -33.24 15.69
C PHE A 783 -16.30 -32.92 15.69
N MET A 784 -17.18 -33.92 15.63
CA MET A 784 -18.62 -33.72 15.79
C MET A 784 -18.93 -32.99 17.11
N VAL A 785 -18.36 -33.44 18.24
CA VAL A 785 -18.57 -32.79 19.54
C VAL A 785 -18.04 -31.35 19.54
N VAL A 786 -16.84 -31.13 19.02
CA VAL A 786 -16.25 -29.78 18.91
C VAL A 786 -17.14 -28.87 18.05
N PHE A 787 -17.67 -29.38 16.94
CA PHE A 787 -18.50 -28.62 16.00
C PHE A 787 -19.86 -28.28 16.61
N VAL A 788 -20.49 -29.20 17.34
CA VAL A 788 -21.75 -28.95 18.06
C VAL A 788 -21.57 -27.86 19.13
N LEU A 789 -20.50 -27.96 19.94
CA LEU A 789 -20.20 -26.95 20.97
C LEU A 789 -19.95 -25.58 20.34
N ASN A 790 -19.18 -25.53 19.26
CA ASN A 790 -18.92 -24.30 18.50
C ASN A 790 -20.20 -23.73 17.91
N LEU A 791 -21.07 -24.56 17.31
CA LEU A 791 -22.34 -24.12 16.74
C LEU A 791 -23.24 -23.47 17.80
N CYS A 792 -23.28 -24.02 19.02
CA CYS A 792 -24.02 -23.41 20.13
C CYS A 792 -23.49 -22.00 20.44
N VAL A 793 -22.17 -21.84 20.54
CA VAL A 793 -21.52 -20.54 20.77
C VAL A 793 -21.79 -19.58 19.60
N PHE A 794 -21.68 -20.04 18.35
CA PHE A 794 -21.97 -19.25 17.15
C PHE A 794 -23.40 -18.73 17.16
N VAL A 795 -24.39 -19.57 17.45
CA VAL A 795 -25.80 -19.18 17.50
C VAL A 795 -26.04 -18.14 18.62
N MET A 796 -25.41 -18.29 19.78
CA MET A 796 -25.49 -17.30 20.86
C MET A 796 -24.92 -15.94 20.44
N LEU A 797 -23.77 -15.93 19.74
CA LEU A 797 -23.16 -14.71 19.22
C LEU A 797 -24.00 -14.08 18.11
N ALA A 798 -24.52 -14.88 17.18
CA ALA A 798 -25.31 -14.44 16.04
C ALA A 798 -26.65 -13.82 16.46
N LYS A 799 -27.33 -14.37 17.47
CA LYS A 799 -28.57 -13.78 18.02
C LYS A 799 -28.35 -12.38 18.57
N ASN A 800 -27.18 -12.15 19.15
CA ASN A 800 -26.80 -10.88 19.72
C ASN A 800 -26.10 -9.98 18.70
N TYR A 801 -25.87 -10.39 17.46
CA TYR A 801 -25.10 -9.61 16.50
C TYR A 801 -25.93 -8.47 15.89
N ARG A 802 -25.31 -7.31 15.65
CA ARG A 802 -25.91 -6.18 14.94
C ARG A 802 -25.03 -5.81 13.76
N TYR A 803 -25.62 -5.74 12.58
CA TYR A 803 -24.90 -5.38 11.35
C TYR A 803 -24.47 -3.91 11.32
N LYS A 804 -23.46 -3.63 10.49
CA LYS A 804 -23.00 -2.28 10.18
C LYS A 804 -24.16 -1.41 9.67
N ASN A 805 -24.46 -0.33 10.40
CA ASN A 805 -25.42 0.69 9.97
C ASN A 805 -24.69 1.82 9.23
N VAL A 806 -24.95 1.93 7.94
CA VAL A 806 -24.49 3.06 7.11
C VAL A 806 -25.58 4.12 7.12
N LYS A 807 -25.27 5.33 7.59
CA LYS A 807 -26.17 6.47 7.35
C LYS A 807 -26.00 6.87 5.89
N ILE A 808 -26.97 6.51 5.06
CA ILE A 808 -27.12 7.15 3.75
C ILE A 808 -27.49 8.59 4.09
N GLY A 809 -26.61 9.54 3.77
CA GLY A 809 -27.02 10.94 3.83
C GLY A 809 -28.13 11.10 2.81
N ASP A 810 -29.30 11.49 3.26
CA ASP A 810 -30.42 11.87 2.40
C ASP A 810 -29.94 13.02 1.51
N ILE A 811 -29.50 12.68 0.30
CA ILE A 811 -29.33 13.60 -0.82
C ILE A 811 -30.32 13.09 -1.86
N TYR A 812 -31.61 13.29 -1.60
CA TYR A 812 -32.75 13.28 -2.53
C TYR A 812 -34.02 13.35 -1.66
N ASP A 813 -34.36 14.53 -1.12
CA ASP A 813 -35.78 14.92 -0.92
C ASP A 813 -36.04 16.35 -0.39
N ASP A 814 -35.03 17.22 -0.22
CA ASP A 814 -35.29 18.60 0.22
C ASP A 814 -35.69 19.59 -0.90
N GLU A 815 -35.61 19.18 -2.18
CA GLU A 815 -36.03 20.02 -3.31
C GLU A 815 -37.48 19.79 -3.76
N LYS A 816 -38.18 18.78 -3.24
CA LYS A 816 -39.60 18.50 -3.57
C LYS A 816 -40.61 18.85 -2.47
N ARG A 817 -40.16 19.29 -1.29
CA ARG A 817 -41.05 19.68 -0.18
C ARG A 817 -41.35 21.18 -0.07
N VAL A 818 -40.79 22.02 -0.95
CA VAL A 818 -41.03 23.47 -0.93
C VAL A 818 -42.00 23.94 -2.04
N GLU A 819 -42.35 23.10 -3.03
CA GLU A 819 -43.31 23.46 -4.10
C GLU A 819 -44.71 22.84 -4.00
N LEU A 820 -45.04 22.14 -2.90
CA LEU A 820 -46.39 21.60 -2.66
C LEU A 820 -47.09 22.19 -1.43
N ALA A 821 -46.62 23.34 -0.94
CA ALA A 821 -47.25 24.10 0.15
C ALA A 821 -47.70 25.52 -0.27
N SER A 822 -47.70 25.85 -1.57
CA SER A 822 -48.29 27.09 -2.06
C SER A 822 -48.73 26.97 -3.53
N VAL A 823 -49.84 26.28 -3.79
CA VAL A 823 -50.99 26.67 -4.65
C VAL A 823 -52.13 25.71 -4.32
#